data_AF-A0A7J5VXT8-F1
#
_entry.id   AF-A0A7J5VXT8-F1
#
_cell.length_a   1.000
_cell.length_b   1.000
_cell.length_c   1.000
_cell.angle_alpha   90.00
_cell.angle_beta   90.00
_cell.angle_gamma   90.00
#
_symmetry.space_group_name_H-M   'P 1'
#
loop_
_entity.id
_entity.type
_entity.pdbx_description
1 polymer ?
#
loop_
_entity_poly.entity_id
_entity_poly.type
_entity_poly.pdbx_seq_one_letter_code
_entity_poly.pdbx_strand_id
1 'polypeptide(L)'
;MKTKVKRFWMSAVLTSLLITIFIGGCKKDDFDEIPGLCPQVESTNPANGATNVPLDQIITATFNERMNPATITQSSFELSTMLGTTKSTVAGTLSYNESDTTLRFNPTTPLASNTTYTGTVKTNVKDLRGNALQTDYVWSFSTSAILNPQVTSTDPANNATGVVLNKTIEATFNMAMDPLTFTASTFIVKNGETTVPGAISYDEGTAFFIPSNVLSANTLYTATLTSGIKNTEGVTLQNNYIWTFTTGSTIAPKVISTDPANLETGVILNKIVTAAFSMQMDPSTINASTFTIYNGVSQVAGTVSYSGTTASFTPLIPLLPNTIYTGTITSGAKNVAGIPVANKYVWRFTTLATAPTVISTDPANGATQVVLNKTVTATFSVPMNPWTITTSTFTLKQGNTIIDGSVSYNGTTATFKPSGLLLSNTVYTGTITTGAESEAGIALTENYVWTFTTGVITAPSVISTDPADGATGVLLDKTITATFSTPMDPLTMNSSTYIVRNGLVPVAGVVTYGGSTISFNPTGNLLPGTVYTATITNAAMNVAGVPMANNYVWTFTTSSTSAPTVIFTDPTNNAVGVVLNKIITATFSEVMNPLTLNSGTFTLRDGANSVSGMVSYAGTMASFTPSDDLLPGTLYTATLTTEVTNAAGVSLVADYIWTFTTETPMAPLVISTDPQNNAIDVALNKTVAATFNMDMDPLTINTSTFTLYQGTNMVDGIVTYSGTTASFNPTGDLLAGLTYTATITTGAMNTSGTPLENDYDWSFTTESEVIIITVDLGSAAMFGAFGGNAGITNQGINTVINGAIGTTAASTLVTGFHDGLTGDVYTETPLNVGLVTDGIYTAPPFPGTATTEAIAIQGLLDATDAYNSISPASMPGGIDPGAGELGNLTLAPGVYMSASGTFNISNGPLTLDAQGDPNAIFVFQTAAGLTVGIAGPTGARSINLINGASAANVFWYVGSAATINAAGGGIMAGTIISMAGVTFSTPGNAVQTVLNGRAISLVASVTMVNTTVNVPAE
;
A
#
# COMPACT_ATOMS: atom_id res chain seq x y z
N MET A 1 61.18 37.59 21.10
CA MET A 1 62.31 38.48 20.75
C MET A 1 62.59 38.31 19.26
N LYS A 2 61.95 39.11 18.39
CA LYS A 2 62.57 40.19 17.56
C LYS A 2 63.86 39.74 16.85
N THR A 3 63.80 39.55 15.54
CA THR A 3 64.21 40.62 14.62
C THR A 3 63.29 40.80 13.39
N LYS A 4 63.05 42.08 13.05
CA LYS A 4 62.36 42.63 11.87
C LYS A 4 63.15 42.30 10.57
N VAL A 5 62.63 42.38 9.34
CA VAL A 5 62.26 43.61 8.58
C VAL A 5 61.68 43.22 7.19
N LYS A 6 60.48 43.74 6.90
CA LYS A 6 59.92 44.34 5.64
C LYS A 6 60.49 44.08 4.22
N ARG A 7 59.50 44.10 3.30
CA ARG A 7 59.39 44.63 1.89
C ARG A 7 59.57 43.59 0.75
N PHE A 8 58.54 43.30 -0.06
CA PHE A 8 57.87 44.03 -1.18
C PHE A 8 58.52 43.72 -2.57
N TRP A 9 57.72 43.07 -3.44
CA TRP A 9 57.66 43.10 -4.92
C TRP A 9 58.62 42.25 -5.81
N MET A 10 58.06 41.15 -6.34
CA MET A 10 57.73 40.82 -7.74
C MET A 10 58.72 41.05 -8.92
N SER A 11 59.04 39.90 -9.56
CA SER A 11 59.30 39.61 -10.99
C SER A 11 60.64 39.91 -11.71
N ALA A 12 61.31 38.79 -12.04
CA ALA A 12 61.72 38.33 -13.37
C ALA A 12 63.07 38.74 -14.04
N VAL A 13 63.64 37.73 -14.72
CA VAL A 13 64.58 37.71 -15.87
C VAL A 13 66.08 37.44 -15.60
N LEU A 14 66.46 36.17 -15.86
CA LEU A 14 67.42 35.67 -16.87
C LEU A 14 68.78 36.39 -17.07
N THR A 15 69.87 35.61 -17.00
CA THR A 15 71.12 35.87 -17.74
C THR A 15 71.77 34.58 -18.23
N SER A 16 72.39 34.72 -19.41
CA SER A 16 72.88 33.74 -20.38
C SER A 16 74.42 33.66 -20.37
N LEU A 17 74.98 32.79 -21.26
CA LEU A 17 76.25 32.93 -22.04
C LEU A 17 77.46 32.13 -21.49
N LEU A 18 78.24 31.30 -22.23
CA LEU A 18 78.95 31.43 -23.53
C LEU A 18 79.41 30.02 -24.07
N ILE A 19 79.22 29.67 -25.37
CA ILE A 19 80.19 29.65 -26.53
C ILE A 19 81.03 28.36 -26.77
N THR A 20 80.86 27.71 -27.95
CA THR A 20 81.88 27.59 -29.04
C THR A 20 81.36 26.81 -30.27
N ILE A 21 81.92 27.17 -31.43
CA ILE A 21 81.60 26.83 -32.83
C ILE A 21 82.49 25.67 -33.31
N PHE A 22 82.00 24.72 -34.12
CA PHE A 22 82.63 24.25 -35.38
C PHE A 22 81.72 23.33 -36.22
N ILE A 23 81.83 23.52 -37.54
CA ILE A 23 81.02 23.06 -38.67
C ILE A 23 81.55 21.71 -39.18
N GLY A 24 80.71 20.87 -39.81
CA GLY A 24 81.24 19.80 -40.66
C GLY A 24 80.27 18.77 -41.26
N GLY A 25 79.48 19.18 -42.26
CA GLY A 25 79.14 18.31 -43.40
C GLY A 25 77.92 17.40 -43.30
N CYS A 26 76.78 17.86 -43.85
CA CYS A 26 76.15 17.17 -44.98
C CYS A 26 75.21 18.13 -45.70
N LYS A 27 75.18 18.01 -47.02
CA LYS A 27 74.42 18.83 -47.97
C LYS A 27 72.95 18.93 -47.59
N LYS A 28 72.45 20.15 -47.71
CA LYS A 28 71.07 20.54 -47.98
C LYS A 28 70.48 19.62 -49.06
N ASP A 29 69.59 18.73 -48.67
CA ASP A 29 68.61 18.13 -49.58
C ASP A 29 67.47 19.14 -49.66
N ASP A 30 67.39 19.87 -50.78
CA ASP A 30 66.29 20.79 -51.06
C ASP A 30 65.05 19.94 -51.44
N PHE A 31 64.45 19.32 -50.43
CA PHE A 31 63.09 18.81 -50.52
C PHE A 31 62.15 19.89 -49.97
N ASP A 32 61.63 20.74 -50.86
CA ASP A 32 60.48 21.59 -50.55
C ASP A 32 59.25 20.67 -50.44
N GLU A 33 58.96 20.21 -49.21
CA GLU A 33 57.73 19.49 -48.89
C GLU A 33 56.54 20.41 -49.23
N ILE A 34 55.71 20.02 -50.19
CA ILE A 34 54.39 20.62 -50.35
C ILE A 34 53.54 20.05 -49.20
N PRO A 35 53.16 20.84 -48.19
CA PRO A 35 52.39 20.32 -47.06
C PRO A 35 51.05 19.74 -47.56
N GLY A 36 50.73 18.51 -47.16
CA GLY A 36 49.44 17.86 -47.45
C GLY A 36 49.38 16.94 -48.67
N LEU A 37 50.51 16.36 -49.12
CA LEU A 37 50.55 15.34 -50.17
C LEU A 37 50.95 13.94 -49.69
N CYS A 38 51.44 13.78 -48.46
CA CYS A 38 51.79 12.48 -47.89
C CYS A 38 51.18 12.31 -46.51
N PRO A 39 50.68 11.11 -46.17
CA PRO A 39 50.10 10.84 -44.86
C PRO A 39 51.17 10.91 -43.77
N GLN A 40 50.80 11.47 -42.61
CA GLN A 40 51.63 11.60 -41.40
C GLN A 40 50.83 11.16 -40.17
N VAL A 41 51.52 10.65 -39.14
CA VAL A 41 50.90 10.36 -37.83
C VAL A 41 50.93 11.63 -36.97
N GLU A 42 49.76 12.19 -36.64
CA GLU A 42 49.61 13.39 -35.82
C GLU A 42 49.74 13.11 -34.33
N SER A 43 49.19 11.99 -33.87
CA SER A 43 49.22 11.64 -32.45
C SER A 43 49.16 10.13 -32.23
N THR A 44 49.64 9.72 -31.04
CA THR A 44 49.62 8.34 -30.59
C THR A 44 49.06 8.25 -29.18
N ASN A 45 48.38 7.15 -28.86
CA ASN A 45 47.98 6.80 -27.50
C ASN A 45 48.43 5.36 -27.21
N PRO A 46 49.31 5.13 -26.22
CA PRO A 46 50.00 6.13 -25.41
C PRO A 46 50.86 7.07 -26.24
N ALA A 47 50.99 8.32 -25.75
CA ALA A 47 51.90 9.29 -26.34
C ALA A 47 53.35 8.79 -26.29
N ASN A 48 54.18 9.24 -27.23
CA ASN A 48 55.61 8.88 -27.25
C ASN A 48 56.30 9.28 -25.94
N GLY A 49 56.97 8.33 -25.30
CA GLY A 49 57.63 8.47 -24.01
C GLY A 49 56.71 8.32 -22.78
N ALA A 50 55.43 7.99 -22.96
CA ALA A 50 54.51 7.80 -21.83
C ALA A 50 55.02 6.73 -20.86
N THR A 51 55.00 7.03 -19.57
CA THR A 51 55.27 6.10 -18.47
C THR A 51 53.99 5.80 -17.71
N ASN A 52 53.99 4.71 -16.96
CA ASN A 52 52.84 4.24 -16.21
C ASN A 52 51.60 3.92 -17.06
N VAL A 53 51.83 3.38 -18.25
CA VAL A 53 50.74 2.96 -19.13
C VAL A 53 50.03 1.74 -18.53
N PRO A 54 48.69 1.73 -18.45
CA PRO A 54 47.91 0.58 -18.01
C PRO A 54 48.21 -0.68 -18.83
N LEU A 55 48.11 -1.85 -18.20
CA LEU A 55 48.47 -3.12 -18.85
C LEU A 55 47.46 -3.54 -19.94
N ASP A 56 46.24 -3.02 -19.90
CA ASP A 56 45.16 -3.28 -20.87
C ASP A 56 45.03 -2.19 -21.96
N GLN A 57 46.04 -1.33 -22.09
CA GLN A 57 46.00 -0.19 -23.00
C GLN A 57 45.84 -0.61 -24.48
N ILE A 58 44.80 -0.08 -25.13
CA ILE A 58 44.63 -0.10 -26.59
C ILE A 58 45.60 0.91 -27.21
N ILE A 59 46.36 0.47 -28.21
CA ILE A 59 47.39 1.28 -28.86
C ILE A 59 46.80 1.94 -30.11
N THR A 60 46.89 3.27 -30.21
CA THR A 60 46.33 4.01 -31.35
C THR A 60 47.34 4.95 -31.99
N ALA A 61 47.18 5.18 -33.29
CA ALA A 61 47.85 6.24 -34.03
C ALA A 61 46.86 6.93 -34.96
N THR A 62 46.76 8.26 -34.87
CA THR A 62 45.84 9.10 -35.63
C THR A 62 46.61 9.79 -36.75
N PHE A 63 46.10 9.68 -37.98
CA PHE A 63 46.73 10.28 -39.16
C PHE A 63 46.15 11.66 -39.47
N ASN A 64 46.95 12.51 -40.11
CA ASN A 64 46.54 13.85 -40.58
C ASN A 64 45.49 13.82 -41.69
N GLU A 65 45.27 12.66 -42.31
CA GLU A 65 44.30 12.47 -43.37
C GLU A 65 43.71 11.05 -43.39
N ARG A 66 42.71 10.83 -44.25
CA ARG A 66 42.07 9.53 -44.42
C ARG A 66 43.01 8.57 -45.17
N MET A 67 43.30 7.45 -44.53
CA MET A 67 44.13 6.38 -45.06
C MET A 67 43.31 5.39 -45.89
N ASN A 68 43.94 4.70 -46.83
CA ASN A 68 43.34 3.56 -47.51
C ASN A 68 43.30 2.35 -46.56
N PRO A 69 42.11 1.91 -46.10
CA PRO A 69 41.99 0.83 -45.12
C PRO A 69 42.60 -0.49 -45.60
N ALA A 70 42.64 -0.74 -46.92
CA ALA A 70 43.23 -1.95 -47.49
C ALA A 70 44.76 -2.04 -47.29
N THR A 71 45.41 -0.92 -46.99
CA THR A 71 46.86 -0.88 -46.69
C THR A 71 47.17 -0.99 -45.20
N ILE A 72 46.16 -0.83 -44.33
CA ILE A 72 46.29 -0.99 -42.89
C ILE A 72 45.96 -2.44 -42.54
N THR A 73 47.00 -3.27 -42.52
CA THR A 73 46.91 -4.72 -42.27
C THR A 73 47.82 -5.12 -41.12
N GLN A 74 47.75 -6.36 -40.65
CA GLN A 74 48.65 -6.84 -39.60
C GLN A 74 50.14 -6.72 -39.94
N SER A 75 50.48 -6.58 -41.23
CA SER A 75 51.85 -6.35 -41.70
C SER A 75 52.31 -4.89 -41.63
N SER A 76 51.38 -3.94 -41.45
CA SER A 76 51.63 -2.49 -41.53
C SER A 76 51.75 -1.80 -40.16
N PHE A 77 51.41 -2.51 -39.08
CA PHE A 77 51.62 -2.06 -37.70
C PHE A 77 52.30 -3.16 -36.88
N GLU A 78 53.27 -2.76 -36.05
CA GLU A 78 53.97 -3.68 -35.15
C GLU A 78 54.09 -3.05 -33.75
N LEU A 79 53.63 -3.77 -32.74
CA LEU A 79 53.96 -3.50 -31.35
C LEU A 79 54.99 -4.53 -30.89
N SER A 80 56.11 -4.07 -30.37
CA SER A 80 57.20 -4.95 -29.95
C SER A 80 57.83 -4.49 -28.64
N THR A 81 58.52 -5.39 -27.97
CA THR A 81 59.36 -5.10 -26.81
C THR A 81 60.71 -5.79 -26.96
N MET A 82 61.71 -5.29 -26.24
CA MET A 82 63.04 -5.88 -26.19
C MET A 82 63.21 -6.60 -24.86
N LEU A 83 63.43 -7.91 -24.90
CA LEU A 83 63.88 -8.67 -23.73
C LEU A 83 65.40 -8.86 -23.88
N GLY A 84 66.18 -7.98 -23.24
CA GLY A 84 67.63 -7.89 -23.49
C GLY A 84 67.91 -7.43 -24.93
N THR A 85 68.62 -8.24 -25.71
CA THR A 85 68.89 -7.98 -27.14
C THR A 85 67.88 -8.63 -28.09
N THR A 86 66.91 -9.39 -27.58
CA THR A 86 65.94 -10.13 -28.41
C THR A 86 64.65 -9.33 -28.56
N LYS A 87 64.24 -9.07 -29.81
CA LYS A 87 62.96 -8.42 -30.13
C LYS A 87 61.83 -9.44 -30.07
N SER A 88 60.78 -9.15 -29.30
CA SER A 88 59.55 -9.93 -29.23
C SER A 88 58.37 -9.07 -29.69
N THR A 89 57.50 -9.62 -30.55
CA THR A 89 56.30 -8.93 -31.04
C THR A 89 55.09 -9.28 -30.18
N VAL A 90 54.24 -8.29 -29.92
CA VAL A 90 52.98 -8.47 -29.19
C VAL A 90 51.90 -8.86 -30.19
N ALA A 91 51.19 -9.96 -29.93
CA ALA A 91 50.05 -10.36 -30.74
C ALA A 91 48.82 -9.51 -30.40
N GLY A 92 48.09 -9.03 -31.41
CA GLY A 92 46.91 -8.18 -31.24
C GLY A 92 46.08 -8.10 -32.52
N THR A 93 44.87 -7.57 -32.41
CA THR A 93 43.98 -7.32 -33.55
C THR A 93 44.09 -5.86 -33.98
N LEU A 94 44.32 -5.63 -35.27
CA LEU A 94 44.38 -4.29 -35.86
C LEU A 94 43.06 -3.90 -36.53
N SER A 95 42.64 -2.65 -36.34
CA SER A 95 41.48 -2.04 -37.00
C SER A 95 41.79 -0.60 -37.40
N TYR A 96 41.07 -0.07 -38.39
CA TYR A 96 41.15 1.34 -38.80
C TYR A 96 39.76 1.96 -38.79
N ASN A 97 39.64 3.12 -38.16
CA ASN A 97 38.41 3.90 -38.17
C ASN A 97 38.57 5.10 -39.11
N GLU A 98 37.79 5.09 -40.20
CA GLU A 98 37.85 6.14 -41.22
C GLU A 98 37.28 7.48 -40.75
N SER A 99 36.41 7.50 -39.73
CA SER A 99 35.75 8.73 -39.28
C SER A 99 36.66 9.64 -38.46
N ASP A 100 37.59 9.04 -37.71
CA ASP A 100 38.54 9.73 -36.82
C ASP A 100 40.01 9.52 -37.26
N THR A 101 40.20 9.05 -38.49
CA THR A 101 41.51 8.76 -39.11
C THR A 101 42.45 7.95 -38.22
N THR A 102 41.93 7.08 -37.36
CA THR A 102 42.73 6.42 -36.32
C THR A 102 42.87 4.92 -36.55
N LEU A 103 44.11 4.41 -36.56
CA LEU A 103 44.38 2.98 -36.43
C LEU A 103 44.34 2.58 -34.94
N ARG A 104 43.76 1.42 -34.64
CA ARG A 104 43.67 0.86 -33.29
C ARG A 104 44.17 -0.58 -33.29
N PHE A 105 45.17 -0.83 -32.46
CA PHE A 105 45.71 -2.14 -32.19
C PHE A 105 45.34 -2.56 -30.77
N ASN A 106 44.60 -3.65 -30.65
CA ASN A 106 44.19 -4.22 -29.36
C ASN A 106 45.04 -5.46 -29.06
N PRO A 107 45.97 -5.41 -28.08
CA PRO A 107 46.73 -6.59 -27.66
C PRO A 107 45.81 -7.74 -27.24
N THR A 108 46.12 -8.98 -27.67
CA THR A 108 45.34 -10.17 -27.31
C THR A 108 45.55 -10.64 -25.88
N THR A 109 46.63 -10.20 -25.25
CA THR A 109 46.95 -10.40 -23.83
C THR A 109 47.37 -9.07 -23.22
N PRO A 110 47.11 -8.82 -21.92
CA PRO A 110 47.61 -7.62 -21.26
C PRO A 110 49.12 -7.48 -21.43
N LEU A 111 49.56 -6.24 -21.64
CA LEU A 111 50.96 -5.88 -21.69
C LEU A 111 51.66 -6.27 -20.38
N ALA A 112 52.90 -6.73 -20.46
CA ALA A 112 53.70 -7.06 -19.29
C ALA A 112 54.02 -5.80 -18.48
N SER A 113 54.02 -5.90 -17.16
CA SER A 113 54.39 -4.82 -16.24
C SER A 113 55.87 -4.44 -16.37
N ASN A 114 56.22 -3.20 -16.03
CA ASN A 114 57.59 -2.67 -16.06
C ASN A 114 58.33 -2.93 -17.39
N THR A 115 57.61 -2.85 -18.50
CA THR A 115 58.12 -3.21 -19.82
C THR A 115 57.97 -2.03 -20.77
N THR A 116 59.05 -1.69 -21.48
CA THR A 116 59.03 -0.69 -22.55
C THR A 116 58.58 -1.36 -23.85
N TYR A 117 57.54 -0.81 -24.46
CA TYR A 117 57.00 -1.21 -25.75
C TYR A 117 57.30 -0.14 -26.80
N THR A 118 57.52 -0.59 -28.03
CA THR A 118 57.75 0.24 -29.21
C THR A 118 56.67 -0.07 -30.24
N GLY A 119 55.85 0.93 -30.56
CA GLY A 119 54.89 0.91 -31.67
C GLY A 119 55.53 1.39 -32.96
N THR A 120 55.21 0.77 -34.09
CA THR A 120 55.72 1.13 -35.41
C THR A 120 54.61 1.06 -36.45
N VAL A 121 54.30 2.20 -37.08
CA VAL A 121 53.49 2.26 -38.31
C VAL A 121 54.45 2.25 -39.50
N LYS A 122 54.32 1.27 -40.39
CA LYS A 122 55.26 1.08 -41.51
C LYS A 122 54.91 1.94 -42.72
N THR A 123 55.92 2.27 -43.52
CA THR A 123 55.81 3.00 -44.80
C THR A 123 54.90 2.36 -45.85
N ASN A 124 54.48 1.11 -45.68
CA ASN A 124 53.54 0.47 -46.60
C ASN A 124 52.07 0.92 -46.41
N VAL A 125 51.76 1.69 -45.36
CA VAL A 125 50.46 2.34 -45.17
C VAL A 125 50.34 3.54 -46.13
N LYS A 126 49.25 3.62 -46.90
CA LYS A 126 49.02 4.65 -47.93
C LYS A 126 47.71 5.40 -47.74
N ASP A 127 47.65 6.63 -48.22
CA ASP A 127 46.42 7.40 -48.36
C ASP A 127 45.53 6.84 -49.50
N LEU A 128 44.34 7.43 -49.68
CA LEU A 128 43.41 7.06 -50.76
C LEU A 128 43.93 7.39 -52.17
N ARG A 129 44.96 8.22 -52.30
CA ARG A 129 45.59 8.62 -53.56
C ARG A 129 46.81 7.76 -53.91
N GLY A 130 47.21 6.86 -53.00
CA GLY A 130 48.33 5.95 -53.15
C GLY A 130 49.67 6.47 -52.60
N ASN A 131 49.70 7.62 -51.94
CA ASN A 131 50.90 8.15 -51.30
C ASN A 131 51.17 7.40 -49.99
N ALA A 132 52.39 6.92 -49.83
CA ALA A 132 52.82 6.20 -48.64
C ALA A 132 53.28 7.14 -47.52
N LEU A 133 53.26 6.65 -46.27
CA LEU A 133 54.07 7.23 -45.20
C LEU A 133 55.53 7.29 -45.68
N GLN A 134 56.18 8.44 -45.54
CA GLN A 134 57.54 8.63 -46.06
C GLN A 134 58.60 7.84 -45.27
N THR A 135 58.40 7.71 -43.96
CA THR A 135 59.25 6.95 -43.04
C THR A 135 58.38 6.16 -42.06
N ASP A 136 58.92 5.07 -41.51
CA ASP A 136 58.23 4.31 -40.46
C ASP A 136 58.06 5.24 -39.25
N TYR A 137 56.82 5.38 -38.76
CA TYR A 137 56.55 6.18 -37.57
C TYR A 137 56.73 5.31 -36.33
N VAL A 138 57.76 5.60 -35.55
CA VAL A 138 58.15 4.81 -34.37
C VAL A 138 57.97 5.63 -33.10
N TRP A 139 57.32 5.05 -32.10
CA TRP A 139 57.20 5.63 -30.77
C TRP A 139 57.33 4.56 -29.69
N SER A 140 57.61 4.98 -28.46
CA SER A 140 57.74 4.07 -27.33
C SER A 140 56.92 4.52 -26.13
N PHE A 141 56.57 3.58 -25.25
CA PHE A 141 55.94 3.84 -23.95
C PHE A 141 56.29 2.71 -22.96
N SER A 142 56.12 2.93 -21.67
CA SER A 142 56.42 1.93 -20.63
C SER A 142 55.26 1.72 -19.67
N THR A 143 54.98 0.46 -19.35
CA THR A 143 53.99 0.05 -18.34
C THR A 143 54.54 0.17 -16.92
N SER A 144 53.67 0.39 -15.92
CA SER A 144 54.08 0.48 -14.50
C SER A 144 54.58 -0.87 -13.94
N ALA A 145 55.41 -0.82 -12.91
CA ALA A 145 55.74 -1.98 -12.06
C ALA A 145 54.60 -2.26 -11.06
N ILE A 146 54.24 -3.53 -10.83
CA ILE A 146 53.25 -3.93 -9.83
C ILE A 146 53.92 -3.89 -8.43
N LEU A 147 53.38 -3.12 -7.49
CA LEU A 147 53.78 -3.15 -6.07
C LEU A 147 52.88 -4.11 -5.30
N ASN A 148 53.45 -5.14 -4.68
CA ASN A 148 52.70 -6.10 -3.87
C ASN A 148 52.47 -5.57 -2.44
N PRO A 149 51.28 -5.78 -1.85
CA PRO A 149 51.04 -5.46 -0.45
C PRO A 149 51.90 -6.35 0.47
N GLN A 150 52.43 -5.75 1.54
CA GLN A 150 53.26 -6.41 2.56
C GLN A 150 52.91 -5.90 3.96
N VAL A 151 52.91 -6.78 4.95
CA VAL A 151 52.79 -6.42 6.37
C VAL A 151 54.13 -5.87 6.85
N THR A 152 54.14 -4.62 7.30
CA THR A 152 55.34 -3.91 7.77
C THR A 152 55.55 -4.05 9.28
N SER A 153 54.47 -4.15 10.06
CA SER A 153 54.53 -4.36 11.52
C SER A 153 53.26 -4.99 12.07
N THR A 154 53.36 -5.63 13.24
CA THR A 154 52.23 -6.19 14.00
C THR A 154 52.29 -5.75 15.46
N ASP A 155 51.12 -5.56 16.09
CA ASP A 155 50.98 -5.34 17.54
C ASP A 155 49.86 -6.23 18.09
N PRO A 156 50.11 -7.21 18.98
CA PRO A 156 51.41 -7.55 19.54
C PRO A 156 52.42 -7.97 18.48
N ALA A 157 53.67 -7.56 18.69
CA ALA A 157 54.78 -7.99 17.86
C ALA A 157 54.91 -9.53 17.90
N ASN A 158 55.44 -10.12 16.82
CA ASN A 158 55.63 -11.56 16.75
C ASN A 158 56.46 -12.08 17.95
N ASN A 159 55.94 -13.12 18.61
CA ASN A 159 56.44 -13.74 19.84
C ASN A 159 56.40 -12.85 21.09
N ALA A 160 55.59 -11.77 21.11
CA ALA A 160 55.41 -10.96 22.31
C ALA A 160 54.85 -11.80 23.47
N THR A 161 55.30 -11.55 24.70
CA THR A 161 54.83 -12.21 25.92
C THR A 161 54.26 -11.17 26.90
N GLY A 162 53.41 -11.61 27.84
CA GLY A 162 52.82 -10.71 28.84
C GLY A 162 51.78 -9.75 28.25
N VAL A 163 51.20 -10.09 27.09
CA VAL A 163 50.17 -9.26 26.44
C VAL A 163 48.92 -9.17 27.31
N VAL A 164 48.41 -7.96 27.55
CA VAL A 164 47.20 -7.74 28.36
C VAL A 164 45.97 -8.41 27.73
N LEU A 165 45.05 -8.90 28.56
CA LEU A 165 43.95 -9.76 28.12
C LEU A 165 42.94 -9.07 27.19
N ASN A 166 42.89 -7.73 27.20
CA ASN A 166 42.00 -6.93 26.36
C ASN A 166 42.73 -6.22 25.21
N LYS A 167 43.88 -6.74 24.78
CA LYS A 167 44.67 -6.16 23.68
C LYS A 167 43.95 -6.32 22.33
N THR A 168 43.80 -5.22 21.59
CA THR A 168 43.48 -5.26 20.14
C THR A 168 44.70 -5.73 19.37
N ILE A 169 44.50 -6.60 18.38
CA ILE A 169 45.55 -7.15 17.53
C ILE A 169 45.60 -6.36 16.22
N GLU A 170 46.76 -5.86 15.84
CA GLU A 170 46.96 -4.90 14.75
C GLU A 170 48.01 -5.40 13.75
N ALA A 171 47.84 -5.04 12.48
CA ALA A 171 48.81 -5.27 11.41
C ALA A 171 48.84 -4.11 10.42
N THR A 172 50.00 -3.48 10.24
CA THR A 172 50.20 -2.34 9.34
C THR A 172 50.78 -2.80 8.02
N PHE A 173 50.35 -2.18 6.92
CA PHE A 173 50.75 -2.51 5.55
C PHE A 173 51.64 -1.42 4.94
N ASN A 174 52.44 -1.79 3.94
CA ASN A 174 53.29 -0.85 3.19
C ASN A 174 52.50 0.06 2.23
N MET A 175 51.21 -0.22 2.03
CA MET A 175 50.32 0.51 1.12
C MET A 175 48.86 0.39 1.57
N ALA A 176 47.98 1.17 0.93
CA ALA A 176 46.55 1.09 1.19
C ALA A 176 45.97 -0.23 0.69
N MET A 177 45.26 -0.93 1.58
CA MET A 177 44.54 -2.16 1.33
C MET A 177 43.06 -1.89 1.01
N ASP A 178 42.40 -2.83 0.33
CA ASP A 178 40.94 -2.82 0.15
C ASP A 178 40.26 -3.27 1.47
N PRO A 179 39.55 -2.37 2.18
CA PRO A 179 38.92 -2.68 3.46
C PRO A 179 37.94 -3.86 3.39
N LEU A 180 37.30 -4.09 2.24
CA LEU A 180 36.31 -5.17 2.07
C LEU A 180 36.93 -6.56 2.07
N THR A 181 38.23 -6.65 1.81
CA THR A 181 38.95 -7.94 1.83
C THR A 181 39.37 -8.38 3.23
N PHE A 182 39.14 -7.55 4.26
CA PHE A 182 39.34 -7.91 5.67
C PHE A 182 38.06 -8.49 6.27
N THR A 183 38.06 -9.82 6.45
CA THR A 183 36.91 -10.61 6.90
C THR A 183 37.38 -11.64 7.93
N ALA A 184 36.43 -12.30 8.60
CA ALA A 184 36.74 -13.39 9.54
C ALA A 184 37.49 -14.57 8.88
N SER A 185 37.43 -14.71 7.55
CA SER A 185 38.21 -15.71 6.81
C SER A 185 39.60 -15.25 6.38
N THR A 186 39.89 -13.94 6.44
CA THR A 186 41.15 -13.39 5.93
C THR A 186 42.04 -12.77 7.01
N PHE A 187 41.49 -12.34 8.15
CA PHE A 187 42.23 -12.00 9.38
C PHE A 187 41.73 -12.90 10.52
N ILE A 188 42.50 -13.96 10.80
CA ILE A 188 42.12 -15.03 11.72
C ILE A 188 43.02 -14.98 12.94
N VAL A 189 42.44 -15.03 14.15
CA VAL A 189 43.18 -15.23 15.41
C VAL A 189 42.74 -16.56 16.02
N LYS A 190 43.68 -17.41 16.41
CA LYS A 190 43.41 -18.74 17.00
C LYS A 190 44.12 -18.96 18.33
N ASN A 191 43.47 -19.70 19.22
CA ASN A 191 44.07 -20.39 20.37
C ASN A 191 44.14 -21.89 20.05
N GLY A 192 45.34 -22.39 19.71
CA GLY A 192 45.48 -23.74 19.15
C GLY A 192 44.67 -23.87 17.85
N GLU A 193 43.76 -24.84 17.78
CA GLU A 193 42.88 -25.04 16.62
C GLU A 193 41.62 -24.15 16.63
N THR A 194 41.29 -23.57 17.79
CA THR A 194 40.05 -22.82 18.01
C THR A 194 40.18 -21.37 17.55
N THR A 195 39.28 -20.91 16.68
CA THR A 195 39.21 -19.50 16.26
C THR A 195 38.64 -18.62 17.37
N VAL A 196 39.30 -17.50 17.63
CA VAL A 196 38.84 -16.45 18.55
C VAL A 196 37.84 -15.57 17.81
N PRO A 197 36.63 -15.35 18.34
CA PRO A 197 35.70 -14.39 17.76
C PRO A 197 36.17 -12.95 18.02
N GLY A 198 36.06 -12.09 17.01
CA GLY A 198 36.40 -10.68 17.11
C GLY A 198 35.87 -9.86 15.95
N ALA A 199 35.80 -8.55 16.16
CA ALA A 199 35.45 -7.59 15.13
C ALA A 199 36.71 -7.18 14.36
N ILE A 200 36.60 -7.04 13.04
CA ILE A 200 37.69 -6.63 12.17
C ILE A 200 37.37 -5.27 11.57
N SER A 201 38.33 -4.36 11.61
CA SER A 201 38.27 -3.06 10.95
C SER A 201 39.60 -2.74 10.29
N TYR A 202 39.59 -1.85 9.31
CA TYR A 202 40.79 -1.38 8.64
C TYR A 202 40.72 0.14 8.51
N ASP A 203 41.77 0.82 8.96
CA ASP A 203 41.89 2.29 8.93
C ASP A 203 43.34 2.72 8.69
N GLU A 204 43.53 3.75 7.86
CA GLU A 204 44.82 4.40 7.57
C GLU A 204 46.03 3.45 7.41
N GLY A 205 45.91 2.35 6.63
CA GLY A 205 47.03 1.43 6.39
C GLY A 205 47.18 0.31 7.43
N THR A 206 46.32 0.25 8.45
CA THR A 206 46.39 -0.74 9.54
C THR A 206 45.08 -1.51 9.69
N ALA A 207 45.17 -2.83 9.75
CA ALA A 207 44.07 -3.72 10.10
C ALA A 207 44.04 -3.96 11.60
N PHE A 208 42.85 -3.96 12.19
CA PHE A 208 42.59 -4.17 13.61
C PHE A 208 41.66 -5.36 13.78
N PHE A 209 41.99 -6.24 14.72
CA PHE A 209 41.14 -7.33 15.21
C PHE A 209 40.90 -7.09 16.71
N ILE A 210 39.64 -6.81 17.06
CA ILE A 210 39.21 -6.58 18.45
C ILE A 210 38.52 -7.85 18.94
N PRO A 211 39.14 -8.62 19.85
CA PRO A 211 38.51 -9.81 20.42
C PRO A 211 37.16 -9.47 21.06
N SER A 212 36.12 -10.26 20.76
CA SER A 212 34.78 -10.05 21.33
C SER A 212 34.73 -10.36 22.83
N ASN A 213 35.60 -11.27 23.28
CA ASN A 213 35.80 -11.60 24.68
C ASN A 213 37.26 -11.29 25.07
N VAL A 214 37.49 -11.02 26.36
CA VAL A 214 38.86 -10.96 26.88
C VAL A 214 39.60 -12.26 26.57
N LEU A 215 40.85 -12.13 26.13
CA LEU A 215 41.71 -13.26 25.83
C LEU A 215 42.02 -14.03 27.12
N SER A 216 42.20 -15.34 26.99
CA SER A 216 42.58 -16.22 28.10
C SER A 216 43.98 -15.86 28.60
N ALA A 217 44.21 -15.95 29.91
CA ALA A 217 45.50 -15.65 30.51
C ALA A 217 46.56 -16.71 30.18
N ASN A 218 47.83 -16.29 30.10
CA ASN A 218 49.00 -17.17 29.88
C ASN A 218 48.84 -18.10 28.67
N THR A 219 48.18 -17.62 27.61
CA THR A 219 47.76 -18.44 26.46
C THR A 219 48.47 -17.97 25.19
N LEU A 220 48.97 -18.92 24.39
CA LEU A 220 49.58 -18.66 23.09
C LEU A 220 48.49 -18.52 22.01
N TYR A 221 48.49 -17.39 21.32
CA TYR A 221 47.62 -17.11 20.19
C TYR A 221 48.42 -17.02 18.89
N THR A 222 47.81 -17.48 17.79
CA THR A 222 48.33 -17.37 16.43
C THR A 222 47.41 -16.48 15.62
N ALA A 223 47.93 -15.40 15.05
CA ALA A 223 47.23 -14.52 14.13
C ALA A 223 47.72 -14.75 12.69
N THR A 224 46.78 -14.79 11.74
CA THR A 224 47.01 -15.08 10.33
C THR A 224 46.27 -14.09 9.45
N LEU A 225 47.01 -13.42 8.58
CA LEU A 225 46.49 -12.67 7.44
C LEU A 225 46.66 -13.52 6.18
N THR A 226 45.57 -13.81 5.47
CA THR A 226 45.62 -14.72 4.31
C THR A 226 45.95 -13.99 3.01
N SER A 227 46.41 -14.72 1.98
CA SER A 227 46.59 -14.22 0.61
C SER A 227 45.29 -13.76 -0.07
N GLY A 228 44.12 -13.95 0.56
CA GLY A 228 42.85 -13.39 0.07
C GLY A 228 42.72 -11.86 0.23
N ILE A 229 43.57 -11.22 1.03
CA ILE A 229 43.55 -9.76 1.25
C ILE A 229 44.16 -9.05 0.03
N LYS A 230 43.50 -8.01 -0.47
CA LYS A 230 43.90 -7.26 -1.66
C LYS A 230 44.17 -5.79 -1.38
N ASN A 231 45.00 -5.15 -2.20
CA ASN A 231 45.06 -3.70 -2.28
C ASN A 231 43.88 -3.12 -3.09
N THR A 232 43.75 -1.80 -3.13
CA THR A 232 42.69 -1.11 -3.88
C THR A 232 42.74 -1.36 -5.39
N GLU A 233 43.86 -1.86 -5.90
CA GLU A 233 44.08 -2.23 -7.32
C GLU A 233 43.81 -3.73 -7.57
N GLY A 234 43.35 -4.47 -6.55
CA GLY A 234 43.02 -5.89 -6.65
C GLY A 234 44.19 -6.86 -6.52
N VAL A 235 45.41 -6.37 -6.24
CA VAL A 235 46.62 -7.16 -6.04
C VAL A 235 46.60 -7.82 -4.66
N THR A 236 46.81 -9.13 -4.58
CA THR A 236 46.76 -9.90 -3.33
C THR A 236 48.06 -9.88 -2.52
N LEU A 237 47.98 -10.17 -1.23
CA LEU A 237 49.14 -10.58 -0.43
C LEU A 237 49.80 -11.82 -1.05
N GLN A 238 51.12 -11.77 -1.23
CA GLN A 238 51.87 -12.83 -1.90
C GLN A 238 51.84 -14.17 -1.16
N ASN A 239 51.87 -14.14 0.18
CA ASN A 239 51.79 -15.30 1.06
C ASN A 239 50.92 -14.97 2.27
N ASN A 240 50.39 -15.99 2.94
CA ASN A 240 49.79 -15.81 4.26
C ASN A 240 50.86 -15.25 5.23
N TYR A 241 50.53 -14.20 5.97
CA TYR A 241 51.39 -13.64 7.01
C TYR A 241 50.93 -14.16 8.37
N ILE A 242 51.79 -14.88 9.09
CA ILE A 242 51.45 -15.57 10.34
C ILE A 242 52.39 -15.09 11.44
N TRP A 243 51.84 -14.74 12.60
CA TRP A 243 52.61 -14.40 13.79
C TRP A 243 51.93 -14.93 15.05
N THR A 244 52.68 -15.00 16.15
CA THR A 244 52.14 -15.47 17.44
C THR A 244 52.38 -14.47 18.57
N PHE A 245 51.62 -14.57 19.65
CA PHE A 245 51.84 -13.82 20.89
C PHE A 245 51.26 -14.58 22.09
N THR A 246 51.82 -14.34 23.28
CA THR A 246 51.38 -14.98 24.54
C THR A 246 50.83 -13.93 25.50
N THR A 247 49.59 -14.12 25.94
CA THR A 247 48.95 -13.25 26.94
C THR A 247 49.57 -13.41 28.33
N GLY A 248 49.52 -12.37 29.16
CA GLY A 248 49.84 -12.41 30.58
C GLY A 248 48.60 -12.71 31.42
N SER A 249 48.46 -12.05 32.58
CA SER A 249 47.31 -12.20 33.50
C SER A 249 46.56 -10.90 33.80
N THR A 250 46.93 -9.78 33.17
CA THR A 250 46.46 -8.44 33.51
C THR A 250 45.52 -7.85 32.46
N ILE A 251 44.57 -7.01 32.89
CA ILE A 251 43.66 -6.24 32.05
C ILE A 251 44.10 -4.77 32.10
N ALA A 252 44.22 -4.13 30.94
CA ALA A 252 44.57 -2.72 30.84
C ALA A 252 43.36 -1.79 31.00
N PRO A 253 43.55 -0.53 31.44
CA PRO A 253 42.48 0.48 31.45
C PRO A 253 41.94 0.76 30.05
N LYS A 254 40.64 1.04 29.95
CA LYS A 254 39.95 1.40 28.70
C LYS A 254 39.25 2.75 28.86
N VAL A 255 39.29 3.60 27.82
CA VAL A 255 38.42 4.77 27.74
C VAL A 255 37.00 4.29 27.40
N ILE A 256 36.04 4.60 28.27
CA ILE A 256 34.65 4.15 28.16
C ILE A 256 33.74 5.18 27.48
N SER A 257 34.05 6.47 27.62
CA SER A 257 33.34 7.56 26.96
C SER A 257 34.21 8.81 26.87
N THR A 258 33.88 9.68 25.92
CA THR A 258 34.44 11.02 25.77
C THR A 258 33.31 12.05 25.62
N ASP A 259 33.57 13.28 26.08
CA ASP A 259 32.71 14.44 25.81
C ASP A 259 33.59 15.61 25.34
N PRO A 260 33.54 16.04 24.08
CA PRO A 260 32.62 15.59 23.03
C PRO A 260 32.78 14.11 22.67
N ALA A 261 31.67 13.50 22.24
CA ALA A 261 31.67 12.15 21.71
C ALA A 261 32.48 12.08 20.41
N ASN A 262 32.97 10.88 20.05
CA ASN A 262 33.69 10.72 18.80
C ASN A 262 32.80 11.09 17.59
N LEU A 263 33.33 11.96 16.73
CA LEU A 263 32.68 12.57 15.56
C LEU A 263 31.53 13.55 15.89
N GLU A 264 31.41 14.02 17.14
CA GLU A 264 30.42 15.04 17.49
C GLU A 264 30.66 16.35 16.71
N THR A 265 29.58 16.95 16.19
CA THR A 265 29.61 18.21 15.44
C THR A 265 28.83 19.30 16.19
N GLY A 266 29.10 20.56 15.90
CA GLY A 266 28.42 21.67 16.57
C GLY A 266 28.91 21.92 18.00
N VAL A 267 30.11 21.41 18.34
CA VAL A 267 30.70 21.59 19.66
C VAL A 267 30.96 23.08 19.92
N ILE A 268 30.49 23.57 21.05
CA ILE A 268 30.67 24.97 21.49
C ILE A 268 32.16 25.29 21.69
N LEU A 269 32.55 26.55 21.47
CA LEU A 269 33.97 26.91 21.40
C LEU A 269 34.67 26.89 22.76
N ASN A 270 33.95 27.02 23.86
CA ASN A 270 34.47 26.98 25.23
C ASN A 270 34.37 25.58 25.89
N LYS A 271 34.18 24.52 25.09
CA LYS A 271 34.01 23.15 25.60
C LYS A 271 35.22 22.67 26.41
N ILE A 272 34.96 22.15 27.61
CA ILE A 272 35.91 21.31 28.36
C ILE A 272 35.82 19.89 27.79
N VAL A 273 36.94 19.37 27.29
CA VAL A 273 36.98 18.04 26.68
C VAL A 273 37.28 17.00 27.76
N THR A 274 36.53 15.91 27.83
CA THR A 274 36.69 14.89 28.88
C THR A 274 36.79 13.47 28.32
N ALA A 275 37.46 12.60 29.08
CA ALA A 275 37.57 11.17 28.82
C ALA A 275 37.41 10.39 30.13
N ALA A 276 36.43 9.47 30.18
CA ALA A 276 36.18 8.60 31.32
C ALA A 276 36.84 7.24 31.13
N PHE A 277 37.43 6.70 32.20
CA PHE A 277 38.16 5.43 32.19
C PHE A 277 37.38 4.31 32.89
N SER A 278 37.61 3.07 32.47
CA SER A 278 36.98 1.85 33.01
C SER A 278 37.42 1.50 34.43
N MET A 279 38.48 2.15 34.93
CA MET A 279 39.04 1.95 36.27
C MET A 279 39.81 3.19 36.70
N GLN A 280 40.20 3.22 37.97
CA GLN A 280 40.97 4.32 38.53
C GLN A 280 42.37 4.41 37.89
N MET A 281 42.69 5.60 37.37
CA MET A 281 43.98 5.95 36.79
C MET A 281 44.91 6.52 37.86
N ASP A 282 46.22 6.41 37.66
CA ASP A 282 47.19 7.16 38.44
C ASP A 282 47.15 8.64 38.02
N PRO A 283 46.70 9.57 38.88
CA PRO A 283 46.55 10.98 38.52
C PRO A 283 47.86 11.63 38.05
N SER A 284 49.02 11.13 38.50
CA SER A 284 50.33 11.68 38.08
C SER A 284 50.65 11.39 36.61
N THR A 285 50.03 10.34 36.05
CA THR A 285 50.20 9.93 34.66
C THR A 285 49.17 10.54 33.71
N ILE A 286 48.16 11.25 34.23
CA ILE A 286 47.15 11.98 33.45
C ILE A 286 47.52 13.46 33.41
N ASN A 287 48.18 13.87 32.34
CA ASN A 287 48.72 15.23 32.18
C ASN A 287 48.73 15.65 30.71
N ALA A 288 49.24 16.84 30.41
CA ALA A 288 49.25 17.42 29.05
C ALA A 288 50.08 16.65 28.01
N SER A 289 50.86 15.63 28.41
CA SER A 289 51.56 14.71 27.48
C SER A 289 50.78 13.42 27.20
N THR A 290 49.81 13.09 28.07
CA THR A 290 49.03 11.85 27.97
C THR A 290 47.56 12.08 27.61
N PHE A 291 47.03 13.29 27.82
CA PHE A 291 45.77 13.77 27.25
C PHE A 291 46.04 15.02 26.41
N THR A 292 46.03 14.85 25.08
CA THR A 292 46.31 15.91 24.12
C THR A 292 45.11 16.20 23.21
N ILE A 293 44.97 17.46 22.79
CA ILE A 293 44.01 17.90 21.78
C ILE A 293 44.79 18.61 20.66
N TYR A 294 44.55 18.24 19.40
CA TYR A 294 45.18 18.83 18.21
C TYR A 294 44.15 19.38 17.23
N ASN A 295 44.44 20.50 16.56
CA ASN A 295 43.66 21.01 15.43
C ASN A 295 44.30 20.61 14.08
N GLY A 296 44.41 19.30 13.85
CA GLY A 296 45.23 18.75 12.77
C GLY A 296 46.67 18.55 13.26
N VAL A 297 47.57 19.50 12.95
CA VAL A 297 49.01 19.36 13.26
C VAL A 297 49.48 20.15 14.49
N SER A 298 48.73 21.15 14.97
CA SER A 298 49.14 21.95 16.14
C SER A 298 48.42 21.49 17.41
N GLN A 299 49.17 21.38 18.51
CA GLN A 299 48.59 21.05 19.81
C GLN A 299 47.88 22.28 20.39
N VAL A 300 46.67 22.10 20.90
CA VAL A 300 45.92 23.12 21.63
C VAL A 300 46.53 23.29 23.02
N ALA A 301 46.78 24.54 23.42
CA ALA A 301 47.20 24.82 24.79
C ALA A 301 46.02 24.68 25.75
N GLY A 302 46.18 23.88 26.81
CA GLY A 302 45.16 23.64 27.82
C GLY A 302 45.73 23.12 29.13
N THR A 303 44.89 23.10 30.16
CA THR A 303 45.21 22.44 31.44
C THR A 303 44.50 21.08 31.50
N VAL A 304 45.19 20.08 32.05
CA VAL A 304 44.64 18.74 32.29
C VAL A 304 44.41 18.55 33.78
N SER A 305 43.24 18.04 34.13
CA SER A 305 42.88 17.63 35.48
C SER A 305 42.29 16.22 35.47
N TYR A 306 42.31 15.54 36.61
CA TYR A 306 41.76 14.21 36.78
C TYR A 306 41.02 14.12 38.12
N SER A 307 39.78 13.62 38.08
CA SER A 307 38.95 13.42 39.28
C SER A 307 38.07 12.19 39.11
N GLY A 308 37.96 11.38 40.17
CA GLY A 308 37.25 10.10 40.11
C GLY A 308 37.87 9.17 39.07
N THR A 309 37.14 8.93 37.98
CA THR A 309 37.60 8.16 36.81
C THR A 309 37.68 8.98 35.53
N THR A 310 37.56 10.31 35.61
CA THR A 310 37.46 11.21 34.44
C THR A 310 38.63 12.17 34.37
N ALA A 311 39.28 12.21 33.20
CA ALA A 311 40.23 13.25 32.84
C ALA A 311 39.52 14.39 32.09
N SER A 312 39.91 15.63 32.35
CA SER A 312 39.35 16.83 31.73
C SER A 312 40.44 17.75 31.23
N PHE A 313 40.36 18.13 29.95
CA PHE A 313 41.19 19.11 29.29
C PHE A 313 40.41 20.42 29.12
N THR A 314 40.90 21.50 29.72
CA THR A 314 40.31 22.85 29.59
C THR A 314 41.20 23.69 28.67
N PRO A 315 40.72 24.10 27.48
CA PRO A 315 41.47 25.00 26.59
C PRO A 315 41.78 26.35 27.26
N LEU A 316 43.00 26.89 27.06
CA LEU A 316 43.37 28.22 27.58
C LEU A 316 42.64 29.36 26.84
N ILE A 317 42.34 29.14 25.56
CA ILE A 317 41.56 30.04 24.71
C ILE A 317 40.41 29.23 24.10
N PRO A 318 39.28 29.88 23.75
CA PRO A 318 38.21 29.22 23.01
C PRO A 318 38.73 28.52 21.76
N LEU A 319 38.18 27.34 21.49
CA LEU A 319 38.43 26.58 20.27
C LEU A 319 38.00 27.40 19.05
N LEU A 320 38.65 27.16 17.92
CA LEU A 320 38.33 27.84 16.66
C LEU A 320 37.02 27.30 16.09
N PRO A 321 36.18 28.13 15.45
CA PRO A 321 34.95 27.68 14.80
C PRO A 321 35.26 26.81 13.58
N ASN A 322 34.29 25.96 13.21
CA ASN A 322 34.36 25.06 12.05
C ASN A 322 35.67 24.27 11.94
N THR A 323 36.25 23.86 13.07
CA THR A 323 37.58 23.25 13.14
C THR A 323 37.45 21.83 13.67
N ILE A 324 38.08 20.88 12.98
CA ILE A 324 38.15 19.49 13.44
C ILE A 324 39.30 19.37 14.44
N TYR A 325 38.95 18.95 15.66
CA TYR A 325 39.89 18.63 16.71
C TYR A 325 40.05 17.13 16.86
N THR A 326 41.25 16.69 17.21
CA THR A 326 41.59 15.29 17.52
C THR A 326 42.04 15.21 18.96
N GLY A 327 41.28 14.49 19.79
CA GLY A 327 41.67 14.15 21.15
C GLY A 327 42.44 12.83 21.18
N THR A 328 43.43 12.72 22.06
CA THR A 328 44.22 11.50 22.24
C THR A 328 44.52 11.25 23.71
N ILE A 329 44.22 10.02 24.16
CA ILE A 329 44.81 9.43 25.37
C ILE A 329 45.95 8.51 24.95
N THR A 330 47.17 8.80 25.36
CA THR A 330 48.36 7.99 24.99
C THR A 330 48.53 6.79 25.93
N SER A 331 49.36 5.82 25.53
CA SER A 331 49.76 4.69 26.39
C SER A 331 50.63 5.11 27.58
N GLY A 332 51.00 6.39 27.70
CA GLY A 332 51.61 6.94 28.91
C GLY A 332 50.66 7.04 30.10
N ALA A 333 49.33 7.05 29.85
CA ALA A 333 48.32 7.01 30.90
C ALA A 333 48.23 5.61 31.52
N LYS A 334 48.40 5.51 32.84
CA LYS A 334 48.45 4.22 33.56
C LYS A 334 47.42 4.16 34.69
N ASN A 335 47.00 2.96 35.06
CA ASN A 335 46.30 2.77 36.32
C ASN A 335 47.23 2.84 37.53
N VAL A 336 46.64 2.81 38.72
CA VAL A 336 47.36 2.80 40.00
C VAL A 336 48.32 1.61 40.16
N ALA A 337 48.13 0.53 39.40
CA ALA A 337 49.01 -0.64 39.36
C ALA A 337 50.14 -0.51 38.31
N GLY A 338 50.25 0.65 37.65
CA GLY A 338 51.26 0.93 36.63
C GLY A 338 50.97 0.33 35.24
N ILE A 339 49.79 -0.27 35.03
CA ILE A 339 49.40 -0.86 33.75
C ILE A 339 48.92 0.27 32.81
N PRO A 340 49.56 0.46 31.65
CA PRO A 340 49.16 1.47 30.69
C PRO A 340 47.85 1.11 29.99
N VAL A 341 47.15 2.12 29.44
CA VAL A 341 46.09 1.88 28.45
C VAL A 341 46.67 1.00 27.32
N ALA A 342 45.96 -0.07 26.96
CA ALA A 342 46.48 -1.11 26.06
C ALA A 342 46.93 -0.57 24.70
N ASN A 343 46.15 0.40 24.18
CA ASN A 343 46.36 1.09 22.91
C ASN A 343 46.06 2.58 23.12
N LYS A 344 46.72 3.47 22.37
CA LYS A 344 46.32 4.90 22.38
C LYS A 344 44.85 5.00 21.97
N TYR A 345 44.08 5.86 22.64
CA TYR A 345 42.68 6.11 22.30
C TYR A 345 42.58 7.46 21.59
N VAL A 346 42.11 7.45 20.34
CA VAL A 346 42.00 8.65 19.50
C VAL A 346 40.53 8.88 19.15
N TRP A 347 40.06 10.11 19.26
CA TRP A 347 38.72 10.52 18.83
C TRP A 347 38.77 11.90 18.19
N ARG A 348 37.76 12.24 17.40
CA ARG A 348 37.65 13.54 16.72
C ARG A 348 36.34 14.23 17.07
N PHE A 349 36.29 15.55 16.96
CA PHE A 349 35.06 16.33 17.07
C PHE A 349 35.20 17.63 16.27
N THR A 350 34.08 18.22 15.87
CA THR A 350 34.02 19.44 15.03
C THR A 350 33.26 20.54 15.75
N THR A 351 33.88 21.71 15.86
CA THR A 351 33.26 22.89 16.47
C THR A 351 32.22 23.55 15.57
N LEU A 352 31.27 24.27 16.16
CA LEU A 352 30.18 24.97 15.46
C LEU A 352 30.70 25.97 14.41
N ALA A 353 29.96 26.11 13.29
CA ALA A 353 30.46 26.75 12.07
C ALA A 353 29.93 28.17 11.76
N THR A 354 28.78 28.60 12.30
CA THR A 354 28.14 29.85 11.84
C THR A 354 28.13 30.95 12.90
N ALA A 355 28.66 32.12 12.53
CA ALA A 355 28.53 33.35 13.31
C ALA A 355 27.07 33.83 13.32
N PRO A 356 26.59 34.45 14.42
CA PRO A 356 25.27 35.07 14.46
C PRO A 356 25.18 36.19 13.43
N THR A 357 24.00 36.37 12.85
CA THR A 357 23.65 37.46 11.93
C THR A 357 22.36 38.12 12.41
N VAL A 358 22.17 39.41 12.12
CA VAL A 358 20.88 40.09 12.34
C VAL A 358 19.99 39.78 11.15
N ILE A 359 18.89 39.06 11.40
CA ILE A 359 17.89 38.67 10.39
C ILE A 359 16.99 39.85 10.05
N SER A 360 16.56 40.60 11.06
CA SER A 360 15.63 41.71 10.89
C SER A 360 15.76 42.76 11.98
N THR A 361 15.34 43.98 11.66
CA THR A 361 15.23 45.08 12.62
C THR A 361 13.84 45.69 12.54
N ASP A 362 13.35 46.23 13.66
CA ASP A 362 12.17 47.08 13.71
C ASP A 362 12.52 48.37 14.48
N PRO A 363 12.52 49.55 13.84
CA PRO A 363 12.20 49.78 12.44
C PRO A 363 13.14 49.07 11.44
N ALA A 364 12.59 48.71 10.28
CA ALA A 364 13.38 48.20 9.17
C ALA A 364 14.40 49.25 8.70
N ASN A 365 15.52 48.80 8.14
CA ASN A 365 16.56 49.71 7.63
C ASN A 365 15.98 50.66 6.55
N GLY A 366 16.17 51.97 6.73
CA GLY A 366 15.64 53.02 5.88
C GLY A 366 14.16 53.36 6.11
N ALA A 367 13.50 52.80 7.12
CA ALA A 367 12.09 53.08 7.39
C ALA A 367 11.86 54.58 7.63
N THR A 368 10.84 55.15 6.99
CA THR A 368 10.40 56.54 7.20
C THR A 368 9.09 56.56 7.99
N GLN A 369 8.69 57.75 8.46
CA GLN A 369 7.44 57.93 9.22
C GLN A 369 7.37 57.10 10.51
N VAL A 370 8.52 56.81 11.12
CA VAL A 370 8.57 56.06 12.38
C VAL A 370 7.98 56.90 13.53
N VAL A 371 7.12 56.28 14.33
CA VAL A 371 6.49 56.94 15.49
C VAL A 371 7.53 57.37 16.54
N LEU A 372 7.26 58.46 17.25
CA LEU A 372 8.25 59.08 18.14
C LEU A 372 8.54 58.26 19.40
N ASN A 373 7.62 57.39 19.83
CA ASN A 373 7.79 56.49 20.98
C ASN A 373 8.35 55.11 20.59
N LYS A 374 8.90 54.96 19.38
CA LYS A 374 9.31 53.66 18.86
C LYS A 374 10.36 53.00 19.73
N THR A 375 10.06 51.78 20.16
CA THR A 375 11.05 50.84 20.70
C THR A 375 11.74 50.16 19.51
N VAL A 376 13.05 50.06 19.56
CA VAL A 376 13.88 49.57 18.46
C VAL A 376 14.31 48.13 18.76
N THR A 377 14.14 47.19 17.82
CA THR A 377 14.50 45.78 18.02
C THR A 377 15.41 45.24 16.91
N ALA A 378 16.19 44.22 17.24
CA ALA A 378 16.99 43.43 16.29
C ALA A 378 16.84 41.94 16.61
N THR A 379 16.54 41.13 15.60
CA THR A 379 16.36 39.67 15.71
C THR A 379 17.55 38.95 15.10
N PHE A 380 18.13 38.00 15.83
CA PHE A 380 19.34 37.27 15.44
C PHE A 380 19.02 35.90 14.83
N SER A 381 19.96 35.35 14.06
CA SER A 381 19.85 34.01 13.44
C SER A 381 20.02 32.84 14.39
N VAL A 382 20.55 33.09 15.58
CA VAL A 382 20.71 32.12 16.66
C VAL A 382 20.48 32.82 18.01
N PRO A 383 20.21 32.05 19.08
CA PRO A 383 20.24 32.58 20.45
C PRO A 383 21.58 33.23 20.79
N MET A 384 21.51 34.41 21.39
CA MET A 384 22.64 35.24 21.82
C MET A 384 22.86 35.10 23.32
N ASN A 385 24.10 35.23 23.76
CA ASN A 385 24.44 35.30 25.17
C ASN A 385 23.85 36.60 25.77
N PRO A 386 22.86 36.53 26.67
CA PRO A 386 22.19 37.72 27.19
C PRO A 386 23.14 38.69 27.92
N TRP A 387 24.25 38.19 28.48
CA TRP A 387 25.25 39.00 29.17
C TRP A 387 26.06 39.90 28.23
N THR A 388 26.09 39.57 26.93
CA THR A 388 26.80 40.36 25.91
C THR A 388 25.90 41.36 25.19
N ILE A 389 24.58 41.31 25.43
CA ILE A 389 23.59 42.24 24.86
C ILE A 389 23.29 43.35 25.87
N THR A 390 24.01 44.47 25.75
CA THR A 390 23.94 45.59 26.68
C THR A 390 23.85 46.92 25.92
N THR A 391 23.73 48.05 26.63
CA THR A 391 23.75 49.39 26.01
C THR A 391 25.09 49.74 25.34
N SER A 392 26.16 48.98 25.57
CA SER A 392 27.43 49.15 24.83
C SER A 392 27.49 48.34 23.53
N THR A 393 26.67 47.29 23.40
CA THR A 393 26.64 46.42 22.21
C THR A 393 25.40 46.61 21.35
N PHE A 394 24.29 47.14 21.89
CA PHE A 394 23.14 47.67 21.14
C PHE A 394 22.98 49.16 21.45
N THR A 395 23.39 50.00 20.50
CA THR A 395 23.34 51.46 20.61
C THR A 395 22.34 52.08 19.64
N LEU A 396 21.75 53.21 20.03
CA LEU A 396 20.94 54.07 19.16
C LEU A 396 21.55 55.48 19.17
N LYS A 397 21.74 56.08 17.99
CA LYS A 397 22.34 57.41 17.84
C LYS A 397 21.51 58.34 16.98
N GLN A 398 21.57 59.64 17.28
CA GLN A 398 21.17 60.73 16.40
C GLN A 398 22.44 61.44 15.91
N GLY A 399 22.83 61.21 14.65
CA GLY A 399 24.15 61.63 14.17
C GLY A 399 25.26 61.02 15.04
N ASN A 400 26.05 61.87 15.70
CA ASN A 400 27.12 61.43 16.62
C ASN A 400 26.68 61.32 18.09
N THR A 401 25.47 61.77 18.43
CA THR A 401 24.95 61.78 19.80
C THR A 401 24.32 60.43 20.14
N ILE A 402 24.70 59.83 21.26
CA ILE A 402 24.07 58.61 21.79
C ILE A 402 22.72 58.98 22.41
N ILE A 403 21.69 58.18 22.12
CA ILE A 403 20.39 58.29 22.73
C ILE A 403 20.35 57.37 23.95
N ASP A 404 20.02 57.92 25.11
CA ASP A 404 19.91 57.15 26.34
C ASP A 404 18.67 56.24 26.31
N GLY A 405 18.85 55.00 26.75
CA GLY A 405 17.80 54.00 26.77
C GLY A 405 18.19 52.76 27.57
N SER A 406 17.30 51.78 27.55
CA SER A 406 17.51 50.48 28.20
C SER A 406 17.50 49.37 27.15
N VAL A 407 18.31 48.34 27.38
CA VAL A 407 18.39 47.15 26.52
C VAL A 407 17.87 45.94 27.27
N SER A 408 17.05 45.13 26.60
CA SER A 408 16.59 43.82 27.07
C SER A 408 16.72 42.78 25.96
N TYR A 409 16.88 41.51 26.33
CA TYR A 409 16.99 40.39 25.40
C TYR A 409 16.02 39.26 25.78
N ASN A 410 15.29 38.74 24.80
CA ASN A 410 14.37 37.60 24.99
C ASN A 410 14.36 36.73 23.72
N GLY A 411 14.56 35.42 23.88
CA GLY A 411 14.57 34.47 22.76
C GLY A 411 15.74 34.75 21.83
N THR A 412 15.44 35.24 20.62
CA THR A 412 16.42 35.69 19.62
C THR A 412 16.38 37.20 19.37
N THR A 413 15.63 37.98 20.16
CA THR A 413 15.38 39.40 19.89
C THR A 413 15.95 40.29 20.98
N ALA A 414 16.83 41.21 20.59
CA ALA A 414 17.26 42.33 21.43
C ALA A 414 16.33 43.54 21.22
N THR A 415 16.03 44.24 22.30
CA THR A 415 15.11 45.38 22.34
C THR A 415 15.81 46.56 23.01
N PHE A 416 15.87 47.70 22.34
CA PHE A 416 16.33 48.98 22.84
C PHE A 416 15.14 49.92 23.01
N LYS A 417 14.85 50.33 24.24
CA LYS A 417 13.79 51.30 24.57
C LYS A 417 14.40 52.66 24.91
N PRO A 418 14.23 53.69 24.07
CA PRO A 418 14.64 55.06 24.39
C PRO A 418 13.99 55.55 25.69
N SER A 419 14.74 56.35 26.46
CA SER A 419 14.28 56.92 27.74
C SER A 419 13.23 58.03 27.59
N GLY A 420 13.17 58.67 26.42
CA GLY A 420 12.18 59.69 26.06
C GLY A 420 11.74 59.55 24.60
N LEU A 421 10.79 60.39 24.18
CA LEU A 421 10.34 60.44 22.79
C LEU A 421 11.48 60.86 21.87
N LEU A 422 11.58 60.20 20.73
CA LEU A 422 12.44 60.58 19.62
C LEU A 422 11.93 61.89 18.99
N LEU A 423 12.85 62.68 18.45
CA LEU A 423 12.50 63.94 17.77
C LEU A 423 11.83 63.66 16.43
N SER A 424 10.90 64.50 16.01
CA SER A 424 10.22 64.36 14.70
C SER A 424 11.13 64.64 13.52
N ASN A 425 10.85 64.04 12.37
CA ASN A 425 11.58 64.22 11.11
C ASN A 425 13.12 64.10 11.26
N THR A 426 13.56 63.14 12.08
CA THR A 426 14.95 62.99 12.49
C THR A 426 15.45 61.58 12.16
N VAL A 427 16.66 61.49 11.60
CA VAL A 427 17.33 60.21 11.29
C VAL A 427 18.03 59.68 12.54
N TYR A 428 17.74 58.43 12.87
CA TYR A 428 18.40 57.66 13.93
C TYR A 428 19.16 56.46 13.34
N THR A 429 20.28 56.10 13.95
CA THR A 429 21.14 54.98 13.57
C THR A 429 21.18 53.97 14.70
N GLY A 430 20.69 52.75 14.46
CA GLY A 430 20.87 51.60 15.32
C GLY A 430 22.18 50.88 15.01
N THR A 431 22.85 50.33 16.02
CA THR A 431 24.06 49.52 15.83
C THR A 431 24.09 48.36 16.81
N ILE A 432 24.25 47.14 16.29
CA ILE A 432 24.73 45.98 17.05
C ILE A 432 26.22 45.80 16.79
N THR A 433 27.05 45.78 17.83
CA THR A 433 28.50 45.67 17.68
C THR A 433 28.98 44.22 17.66
N THR A 434 30.21 43.99 17.20
CA THR A 434 30.89 42.69 17.30
C THR A 434 31.15 42.20 18.73
N GLY A 435 30.83 43.01 19.75
CA GLY A 435 30.85 42.57 21.15
C GLY A 435 29.64 41.72 21.56
N ALA A 436 28.61 41.60 20.71
CA ALA A 436 27.48 40.71 20.92
C ALA A 436 27.81 39.29 20.40
N GLU A 437 27.71 38.30 21.29
CA GLU A 437 28.10 36.91 21.03
C GLU A 437 26.90 35.95 21.12
N SER A 438 26.93 34.87 20.34
CA SER A 438 25.99 33.75 20.50
C SER A 438 26.17 33.06 21.86
N GLU A 439 25.22 32.23 22.29
CA GLU A 439 25.42 31.37 23.47
C GLU A 439 26.65 30.44 23.32
N ALA A 440 27.03 30.12 22.07
CA ALA A 440 28.22 29.34 21.75
C ALA A 440 29.54 30.15 21.75
N GLY A 441 29.49 31.45 22.11
CA GLY A 441 30.66 32.35 22.19
C GLY A 441 31.16 32.84 20.84
N ILE A 442 30.32 32.83 19.80
CA ILE A 442 30.69 33.33 18.47
C ILE A 442 30.16 34.76 18.32
N ALA A 443 31.05 35.73 18.13
CA ALA A 443 30.71 37.12 17.85
C ALA A 443 30.11 37.33 16.45
N LEU A 444 29.37 38.42 16.26
CA LEU A 444 29.04 38.93 14.92
C LEU A 444 30.33 39.16 14.11
N THR A 445 30.30 38.83 12.82
CA THR A 445 31.44 39.02 11.90
C THR A 445 31.83 40.49 11.76
N GLU A 446 30.85 41.39 11.76
CA GLU A 446 31.01 42.84 11.68
C GLU A 446 29.87 43.56 12.44
N ASN A 447 30.04 44.86 12.70
CA ASN A 447 28.97 45.65 13.31
C ASN A 447 27.78 45.71 12.34
N TYR A 448 26.59 45.38 12.83
CA TYR A 448 25.36 45.54 12.06
C TYR A 448 24.78 46.93 12.30
N VAL A 449 24.70 47.74 11.24
CA VAL A 449 24.27 49.15 11.31
C VAL A 449 23.04 49.35 10.43
N TRP A 450 22.01 50.02 10.95
CA TRP A 450 20.82 50.40 10.19
C TRP A 450 20.34 51.79 10.58
N THR A 451 19.55 52.42 9.72
CA THR A 451 18.97 53.74 9.98
C THR A 451 17.45 53.73 9.87
N PHE A 452 16.79 54.71 10.48
CA PHE A 452 15.38 55.01 10.28
C PHE A 452 15.09 56.49 10.53
N THR A 453 14.01 57.00 9.95
CA THR A 453 13.58 58.40 10.05
C THR A 453 12.23 58.49 10.72
N THR A 454 12.15 59.24 11.82
CA THR A 454 10.88 59.52 12.50
C THR A 454 9.98 60.40 11.65
N GLY A 455 8.66 60.25 11.84
CA GLY A 455 7.68 60.96 11.03
C GLY A 455 7.50 62.44 11.35
N VAL A 456 6.85 63.14 10.43
CA VAL A 456 6.33 64.50 10.65
C VAL A 456 5.10 64.48 11.55
N ILE A 457 4.95 65.51 12.39
CA ILE A 457 3.83 65.62 13.34
C ILE A 457 2.59 66.11 12.58
N THR A 458 1.53 65.29 12.50
CA THR A 458 0.21 65.70 12.00
C THR A 458 -0.84 65.43 13.07
N ALA A 459 -1.70 66.43 13.35
CA ALA A 459 -2.76 66.28 14.35
C ALA A 459 -3.91 65.41 13.80
N PRO A 460 -4.48 64.49 14.60
CA PRO A 460 -5.59 63.66 14.17
C PRO A 460 -6.88 64.46 13.93
N SER A 461 -7.66 64.04 12.94
CA SER A 461 -9.00 64.56 12.59
C SER A 461 -9.97 63.40 12.33
N VAL A 462 -11.28 63.63 12.49
CA VAL A 462 -12.32 62.64 12.14
C VAL A 462 -12.62 62.75 10.65
N ILE A 463 -12.50 61.64 9.92
CA ILE A 463 -12.78 61.52 8.48
C ILE A 463 -14.28 61.29 8.25
N SER A 464 -14.90 60.41 9.04
CA SER A 464 -16.28 59.99 8.87
C SER A 464 -16.90 59.50 10.18
N THR A 465 -18.23 59.55 10.26
CA THR A 465 -19.03 59.00 11.34
C THR A 465 -20.15 58.11 10.79
N ASP A 466 -20.53 57.10 11.56
CA ASP A 466 -21.73 56.30 11.31
C ASP A 466 -22.49 56.11 12.64
N PRO A 467 -23.68 56.70 12.81
CA PRO A 467 -24.44 57.45 11.80
C PRO A 467 -23.73 58.73 11.33
N ALA A 468 -23.97 59.10 10.08
CA ALA A 468 -23.55 60.38 9.53
C ALA A 468 -24.20 61.53 10.32
N ASP A 469 -23.54 62.69 10.37
CA ASP A 469 -24.10 63.87 11.04
C ASP A 469 -25.47 64.24 10.45
N GLY A 470 -26.46 64.36 11.32
CA GLY A 470 -27.85 64.62 10.96
C GLY A 470 -28.65 63.43 10.45
N ALA A 471 -28.14 62.19 10.51
CA ALA A 471 -28.86 61.01 10.04
C ALA A 471 -30.21 60.82 10.77
N THR A 472 -31.25 60.38 10.05
CA THR A 472 -32.58 60.06 10.59
C THR A 472 -32.91 58.59 10.37
N GLY A 473 -33.87 58.04 11.12
CA GLY A 473 -34.26 56.64 10.99
C GLY A 473 -33.20 55.65 11.50
N VAL A 474 -32.29 56.10 12.37
CA VAL A 474 -31.22 55.26 12.91
C VAL A 474 -31.83 54.13 13.77
N LEU A 475 -31.34 52.89 13.58
CA LEU A 475 -31.80 51.74 14.38
C LEU A 475 -31.52 51.97 15.87
N LEU A 476 -32.38 51.46 16.74
CA LEU A 476 -32.30 51.73 18.18
C LEU A 476 -31.09 51.08 18.85
N ASP A 477 -30.59 49.99 18.28
CA ASP A 477 -29.40 49.25 18.71
C ASP A 477 -28.11 49.69 17.98
N LYS A 478 -28.18 50.80 17.22
CA LYS A 478 -27.06 51.25 16.40
C LYS A 478 -25.81 51.51 17.25
N THR A 479 -24.72 50.84 16.88
CA THR A 479 -23.37 51.19 17.34
C THR A 479 -22.90 52.47 16.64
N ILE A 480 -22.45 53.44 17.42
CA ILE A 480 -22.07 54.77 16.94
C ILE A 480 -20.54 54.80 16.73
N THR A 481 -20.08 55.04 15.52
CA THR A 481 -18.66 54.95 15.14
C THR A 481 -18.10 56.24 14.54
N ALA A 482 -16.79 56.43 14.67
CA ALA A 482 -16.03 57.49 14.01
C ALA A 482 -14.65 56.99 13.56
N THR A 483 -14.20 57.41 12.37
CA THR A 483 -12.92 57.02 11.78
C THR A 483 -11.95 58.20 11.71
N PHE A 484 -10.68 57.99 12.06
CA PHE A 484 -9.66 59.03 12.17
C PHE A 484 -8.66 59.06 11.01
N SER A 485 -8.06 60.24 10.77
CA SER A 485 -7.04 60.50 9.74
C SER A 485 -5.66 59.90 10.03
N THR A 486 -5.43 59.50 11.28
CA THR A 486 -4.22 58.79 11.72
C THR A 486 -4.59 57.76 12.79
N PRO A 487 -3.79 56.68 12.98
CA PRO A 487 -3.98 55.76 14.10
C PRO A 487 -3.93 56.47 15.45
N MET A 488 -4.91 56.22 16.31
CA MET A 488 -5.09 56.80 17.65
C MET A 488 -4.40 55.96 18.72
N ASP A 489 -3.93 56.59 19.80
CA ASP A 489 -3.41 55.90 20.99
C ASP A 489 -4.58 55.27 21.75
N PRO A 490 -4.68 53.92 21.82
CA PRO A 490 -5.77 53.24 22.51
C PRO A 490 -5.93 53.65 23.98
N LEU A 491 -4.88 54.08 24.66
CA LEU A 491 -4.94 54.52 26.06
C LEU A 491 -5.76 55.82 26.23
N THR A 492 -5.77 56.65 25.19
CA THR A 492 -6.51 57.92 25.18
C THR A 492 -7.92 57.78 24.59
N MET A 493 -8.27 56.62 24.03
CA MET A 493 -9.54 56.36 23.34
C MET A 493 -10.51 55.59 24.24
N ASN A 494 -11.16 56.30 25.16
CA ASN A 494 -11.98 55.71 26.22
C ASN A 494 -13.26 56.54 26.47
N SER A 495 -14.05 56.16 27.47
CA SER A 495 -15.34 56.80 27.80
C SER A 495 -15.24 58.26 28.26
N SER A 496 -14.04 58.76 28.59
CA SER A 496 -13.84 60.19 28.88
C SER A 496 -13.61 61.01 27.61
N THR A 497 -13.14 60.39 26.53
CA THR A 497 -12.80 61.06 25.27
C THR A 497 -13.81 60.82 24.16
N TYR A 498 -14.69 59.82 24.27
CA TYR A 498 -15.83 59.61 23.38
C TYR A 498 -17.15 59.47 24.15
N ILE A 499 -18.06 60.43 23.96
CA ILE A 499 -19.27 60.59 24.78
C ILE A 499 -20.50 60.72 23.88
N VAL A 500 -21.55 59.95 24.14
CA VAL A 500 -22.86 60.07 23.50
C VAL A 500 -23.90 60.56 24.53
N ARG A 501 -24.75 61.51 24.15
CA ARG A 501 -25.76 62.14 25.02
C ARG A 501 -27.15 62.17 24.38
N ASN A 502 -28.18 62.02 25.21
CA ASN A 502 -29.55 62.45 24.93
C ASN A 502 -29.77 63.81 25.62
N GLY A 503 -29.70 64.90 24.86
CA GLY A 503 -29.66 66.25 25.43
C GLY A 503 -28.46 66.43 26.36
N LEU A 504 -28.72 66.68 27.66
CA LEU A 504 -27.66 66.82 28.68
C LEU A 504 -27.29 65.50 29.37
N VAL A 505 -28.04 64.43 29.15
CA VAL A 505 -27.88 63.15 29.85
C VAL A 505 -26.92 62.23 29.08
N PRO A 506 -25.80 61.78 29.67
CA PRO A 506 -24.93 60.77 29.07
C PRO A 506 -25.65 59.44 28.87
N VAL A 507 -25.45 58.82 27.71
CA VAL A 507 -25.92 57.45 27.43
C VAL A 507 -24.88 56.47 27.98
N ALA A 508 -25.33 55.43 28.69
CA ALA A 508 -24.44 54.36 29.14
C ALA A 508 -24.07 53.46 27.95
N GLY A 509 -22.78 53.25 27.72
CA GLY A 509 -22.27 52.43 26.62
C GLY A 509 -20.83 52.02 26.81
N VAL A 510 -20.39 51.03 26.03
CA VAL A 510 -19.02 50.54 25.99
C VAL A 510 -18.29 51.20 24.83
N VAL A 511 -17.12 51.79 25.10
CA VAL A 511 -16.23 52.35 24.09
C VAL A 511 -15.16 51.33 23.73
N THR A 512 -14.98 51.09 22.44
CA THR A 512 -13.88 50.25 21.92
C THR A 512 -13.17 50.97 20.78
N TYR A 513 -11.86 50.75 20.66
CA TYR A 513 -11.04 51.34 19.62
C TYR A 513 -10.22 50.26 18.90
N GLY A 514 -10.26 50.25 17.57
CA GLY A 514 -9.54 49.29 16.75
C GLY A 514 -9.24 49.82 15.34
N GLY A 515 -8.04 49.56 14.84
CA GLY A 515 -7.58 50.08 13.56
C GLY A 515 -7.46 51.61 13.57
N SER A 516 -8.37 52.28 12.85
CA SER A 516 -8.53 53.75 12.85
C SER A 516 -9.92 54.19 13.28
N THR A 517 -10.73 53.29 13.86
CA THR A 517 -12.14 53.52 14.16
C THR A 517 -12.42 53.33 15.64
N ILE A 518 -13.11 54.30 16.24
CA ILE A 518 -13.69 54.18 17.58
C ILE A 518 -15.17 53.84 17.45
N SER A 519 -15.66 52.98 18.34
CA SER A 519 -17.07 52.63 18.42
C SER A 519 -17.61 52.81 19.84
N PHE A 520 -18.86 53.24 19.93
CA PHE A 520 -19.64 53.32 21.16
C PHE A 520 -20.85 52.42 20.98
N ASN A 521 -20.91 51.36 21.77
CA ASN A 521 -22.04 50.44 21.79
C ASN A 521 -22.91 50.75 23.02
N PRO A 522 -24.14 51.29 22.84
CA PRO A 522 -25.06 51.53 23.95
C PRO A 522 -25.31 50.25 24.77
N THR A 523 -25.38 50.37 26.10
CA THR A 523 -25.69 49.23 26.99
C THR A 523 -27.16 48.78 26.93
N GLY A 524 -28.03 49.62 26.36
CA GLY A 524 -29.41 49.32 26.04
C GLY A 524 -29.87 50.13 24.84
N ASN A 525 -30.97 49.73 24.23
CA ASN A 525 -31.52 50.39 23.04
C ASN A 525 -31.73 51.89 23.28
N LEU A 526 -31.36 52.68 22.28
CA LEU A 526 -31.67 54.10 22.20
C LEU A 526 -33.19 54.28 22.10
N LEU A 527 -33.68 55.40 22.61
CA LEU A 527 -35.12 55.70 22.62
C LEU A 527 -35.62 55.94 21.18
N PRO A 528 -36.81 55.46 20.80
CA PRO A 528 -37.39 55.72 19.47
C PRO A 528 -37.60 57.21 19.19
N GLY A 529 -37.47 57.62 17.92
CA GLY A 529 -37.74 58.99 17.47
C GLY A 529 -36.95 60.12 18.18
N THR A 530 -35.81 59.79 18.79
CA THR A 530 -35.04 60.66 19.69
C THR A 530 -33.73 61.13 19.04
N VAL A 531 -33.38 62.39 19.28
CA VAL A 531 -32.12 63.00 18.80
C VAL A 531 -31.00 62.78 19.83
N TYR A 532 -29.86 62.26 19.37
CA TYR A 532 -28.65 62.04 20.16
C TYR A 532 -27.48 62.88 19.63
N THR A 533 -26.58 63.27 20.53
CA THR A 533 -25.34 64.00 20.22
C THR A 533 -24.13 63.19 20.64
N ALA A 534 -23.18 62.97 19.72
CA ALA A 534 -21.92 62.30 19.98
C ALA A 534 -20.75 63.31 19.95
N THR A 535 -19.75 63.11 20.80
CA THR A 535 -18.60 64.02 20.97
C THR A 535 -17.31 63.24 21.18
N ILE A 536 -16.30 63.53 20.35
CA ILE A 536 -14.91 63.13 20.58
C ILE A 536 -14.13 64.36 21.07
N THR A 537 -13.48 64.27 22.22
CA THR A 537 -12.77 65.40 22.83
C THR A 537 -11.36 65.59 22.26
N ASN A 538 -10.81 66.80 22.41
CA ASN A 538 -9.44 67.12 22.03
C ASN A 538 -8.35 66.44 22.89
N ALA A 539 -8.73 65.70 23.94
CA ALA A 539 -7.79 64.88 24.72
C ALA A 539 -7.44 63.54 24.03
N ALA A 540 -8.16 63.17 22.96
CA ALA A 540 -7.81 62.01 22.13
C ALA A 540 -6.51 62.28 21.35
N MET A 541 -5.52 61.38 21.47
CA MET A 541 -4.19 61.53 20.86
C MET A 541 -3.93 60.46 19.80
N ASN A 542 -3.09 60.78 18.80
CA ASN A 542 -2.57 59.77 17.88
C ASN A 542 -1.48 58.90 18.53
N VAL A 543 -1.11 57.77 17.92
CA VAL A 543 -0.04 56.88 18.42
C VAL A 543 1.33 57.58 18.57
N ALA A 544 1.51 58.74 17.92
CA ALA A 544 2.69 59.58 18.05
C ALA A 544 2.59 60.61 19.20
N GLY A 545 1.51 60.59 20.00
CA GLY A 545 1.29 61.46 21.16
C GLY A 545 0.72 62.85 20.85
N VAL A 546 0.13 63.04 19.66
CA VAL A 546 -0.39 64.34 19.22
C VAL A 546 -1.90 64.42 19.45
N PRO A 547 -2.42 65.39 20.23
CA PRO A 547 -3.86 65.54 20.47
C PRO A 547 -4.62 66.05 19.24
N MET A 548 -5.92 65.76 19.17
CA MET A 548 -6.84 66.41 18.21
C MET A 548 -6.85 67.92 18.44
N ALA A 549 -6.96 68.71 17.36
CA ALA A 549 -6.93 70.17 17.45
C ALA A 549 -8.14 70.76 18.19
N ASN A 550 -9.33 70.17 18.01
CA ASN A 550 -10.59 70.59 18.61
C ASN A 550 -11.46 69.36 18.92
N ASN A 551 -12.50 69.54 19.75
CA ASN A 551 -13.56 68.54 19.90
C ASN A 551 -14.28 68.36 18.56
N TYR A 552 -14.68 67.12 18.26
CA TYR A 552 -15.53 66.78 17.12
C TYR A 552 -16.93 66.39 17.61
N VAL A 553 -17.97 67.05 17.14
CA VAL A 553 -19.35 66.91 17.63
C VAL A 553 -20.30 66.67 16.45
N TRP A 554 -21.20 65.70 16.55
CA TRP A 554 -22.23 65.41 15.55
C TRP A 554 -23.53 64.89 16.18
N THR A 555 -24.62 64.87 15.42
CA THR A 555 -25.95 64.45 15.88
C THR A 555 -26.58 63.37 15.00
N PHE A 556 -27.55 62.62 15.53
CA PHE A 556 -28.36 61.65 14.77
C PHE A 556 -29.72 61.41 15.44
N THR A 557 -30.73 60.95 14.67
CA THR A 557 -32.11 60.71 15.12
C THR A 557 -32.51 59.26 14.89
N THR A 558 -33.01 58.59 15.93
CA THR A 558 -33.47 57.20 15.87
C THR A 558 -34.83 57.03 15.16
N SER A 559 -35.09 55.82 14.67
CA SER A 559 -36.33 55.43 13.99
C SER A 559 -37.56 55.45 14.93
N SER A 560 -38.74 55.71 14.36
CA SER A 560 -40.04 55.49 15.01
C SER A 560 -40.58 54.11 14.65
N THR A 561 -41.38 53.48 15.53
CA THR A 561 -41.73 52.05 15.42
C THR A 561 -43.24 51.79 15.41
N SER A 562 -43.68 50.80 14.61
CA SER A 562 -45.00 50.13 14.67
C SER A 562 -44.85 48.75 15.34
N ALA A 563 -45.95 48.17 15.84
CA ALA A 563 -45.92 46.86 16.49
C ALA A 563 -45.94 45.69 15.48
N PRO A 564 -45.17 44.61 15.71
CA PRO A 564 -45.14 43.44 14.83
C PRO A 564 -46.44 42.62 14.87
N THR A 565 -46.73 41.87 13.80
CA THR A 565 -47.88 40.94 13.68
C THR A 565 -47.47 39.59 13.10
N VAL A 566 -48.19 38.50 13.41
CA VAL A 566 -47.99 37.17 12.78
C VAL A 566 -48.86 37.10 11.52
N ILE A 567 -48.24 36.82 10.37
CA ILE A 567 -48.89 36.81 9.05
C ILE A 567 -49.16 35.39 8.53
N PHE A 568 -48.46 34.36 9.03
CA PHE A 568 -48.61 32.98 8.60
C PHE A 568 -48.16 31.99 9.69
N THR A 569 -48.80 30.83 9.79
CA THR A 569 -48.37 29.69 10.64
C THR A 569 -48.42 28.38 9.88
N ASP A 570 -47.48 27.48 10.18
CA ASP A 570 -47.49 26.08 9.72
C ASP A 570 -47.17 25.14 10.90
N PRO A 571 -48.10 24.29 11.35
CA PRO A 571 -49.42 24.06 10.80
C PRO A 571 -50.33 25.29 10.82
N THR A 572 -51.21 25.36 9.83
CA THR A 572 -52.28 26.37 9.81
C THR A 572 -53.23 26.13 10.98
N ASN A 573 -53.87 27.17 11.47
CA ASN A 573 -54.79 27.06 12.61
C ASN A 573 -55.92 26.05 12.32
N ASN A 574 -56.13 25.10 13.22
CA ASN A 574 -57.04 23.97 13.15
C ASN A 574 -56.68 22.90 12.08
N ALA A 575 -55.43 22.81 11.64
CA ALA A 575 -55.01 21.71 10.77
C ALA A 575 -55.22 20.34 11.43
N VAL A 576 -55.59 19.32 10.66
CA VAL A 576 -55.75 17.92 11.09
C VAL A 576 -54.83 17.02 10.26
N GLY A 577 -54.45 15.86 10.80
CA GLY A 577 -53.54 14.94 10.10
C GLY A 577 -52.11 15.47 10.00
N VAL A 578 -51.68 16.24 11.01
CA VAL A 578 -50.31 16.76 11.06
C VAL A 578 -49.36 15.62 11.40
N VAL A 579 -48.32 15.41 10.59
CA VAL A 579 -47.28 14.41 10.83
C VAL A 579 -46.63 14.58 12.20
N LEU A 580 -46.23 13.47 12.84
CA LEU A 580 -45.80 13.49 14.25
C LEU A 580 -44.49 14.28 14.48
N ASN A 581 -43.60 14.32 13.49
CA ASN A 581 -42.32 15.04 13.55
C ASN A 581 -42.41 16.52 13.10
N LYS A 582 -43.61 17.11 13.07
CA LYS A 582 -43.83 18.44 12.50
C LYS A 582 -43.11 19.53 13.29
N ILE A 583 -42.29 20.32 12.59
CA ILE A 583 -41.77 21.60 13.08
C ILE A 583 -42.87 22.67 12.98
N ILE A 584 -43.12 23.38 14.08
CA ILE A 584 -44.20 24.35 14.21
C ILE A 584 -43.64 25.74 13.95
N THR A 585 -44.15 26.47 12.96
CA THR A 585 -43.57 27.74 12.51
C THR A 585 -44.57 28.89 12.51
N ALA A 586 -44.05 30.11 12.68
CA ALA A 586 -44.79 31.36 12.58
C ALA A 586 -43.94 32.41 11.84
N THR A 587 -44.55 33.11 10.88
CA THR A 587 -43.91 34.19 10.11
C THR A 587 -44.46 35.54 10.55
N PHE A 588 -43.59 36.51 10.80
CA PHE A 588 -43.93 37.87 11.26
C PHE A 588 -43.96 38.88 10.11
N SER A 589 -44.67 40.01 10.30
CA SER A 589 -44.75 41.13 9.36
C SER A 589 -43.44 41.91 9.18
N GLU A 590 -42.51 41.74 10.11
CA GLU A 590 -41.21 42.39 10.14
C GLU A 590 -40.18 41.54 10.89
N VAL A 591 -38.93 42.00 10.93
CA VAL A 591 -37.84 41.29 11.62
C VAL A 591 -37.96 41.45 13.14
N MET A 592 -38.00 40.32 13.85
CA MET A 592 -38.07 40.20 15.30
C MET A 592 -36.69 40.26 15.97
N ASN A 593 -36.66 40.60 17.27
CA ASN A 593 -35.47 40.49 18.10
C ASN A 593 -35.25 39.00 18.46
N PRO A 594 -34.18 38.35 17.95
CA PRO A 594 -33.96 36.92 18.15
C PRO A 594 -33.83 36.53 19.63
N LEU A 595 -33.35 37.43 20.50
CA LEU A 595 -33.17 37.14 21.93
C LEU A 595 -34.50 36.97 22.68
N THR A 596 -35.58 37.53 22.13
CA THR A 596 -36.92 37.43 22.74
C THR A 596 -37.72 36.22 22.26
N LEU A 597 -37.20 35.45 21.29
CA LEU A 597 -37.80 34.22 20.78
C LEU A 597 -37.10 33.00 21.38
N ASN A 598 -37.69 32.44 22.43
CA ASN A 598 -37.16 31.30 23.17
C ASN A 598 -38.30 30.39 23.65
N SER A 599 -37.96 29.30 24.34
CA SER A 599 -38.94 28.30 24.82
C SER A 599 -39.92 28.82 25.88
N GLY A 600 -39.71 30.02 26.43
CA GLY A 600 -40.68 30.70 27.29
C GLY A 600 -41.70 31.52 26.49
N THR A 601 -41.32 32.03 25.32
CA THR A 601 -42.14 32.98 24.55
C THR A 601 -42.78 32.40 23.30
N PHE A 602 -42.24 31.29 22.75
CA PHE A 602 -42.89 30.43 21.77
C PHE A 602 -43.07 29.04 22.39
N THR A 603 -44.29 28.71 22.79
CA THR A 603 -44.62 27.47 23.51
C THR A 603 -45.57 26.58 22.71
N LEU A 604 -45.50 25.27 22.97
CA LEU A 604 -46.40 24.26 22.44
C LEU A 604 -46.96 23.41 23.59
N ARG A 605 -48.25 23.14 23.59
CA ARG A 605 -48.95 22.39 24.65
C ARG A 605 -49.90 21.34 24.10
N ASP A 606 -49.97 20.19 24.76
CA ASP A 606 -51.07 19.22 24.63
C ASP A 606 -51.97 19.36 25.87
N GLY A 607 -53.12 20.03 25.70
CA GLY A 607 -53.99 20.39 26.82
C GLY A 607 -53.25 21.20 27.90
N ALA A 608 -53.15 20.64 29.10
CA ALA A 608 -52.43 21.27 30.23
C ALA A 608 -50.91 21.00 30.20
N ASN A 609 -50.44 20.04 29.42
CA ASN A 609 -49.05 19.59 29.40
C ASN A 609 -48.22 20.46 28.44
N SER A 610 -47.04 20.90 28.88
CA SER A 610 -46.07 21.56 27.99
C SER A 610 -45.29 20.53 27.19
N VAL A 611 -45.12 20.78 25.89
CA VAL A 611 -44.23 20.01 25.02
C VAL A 611 -42.85 20.62 25.09
N SER A 612 -41.83 19.81 25.34
CA SER A 612 -40.43 20.24 25.28
C SER A 612 -40.00 20.43 23.83
N GLY A 613 -39.24 21.48 23.54
CA GLY A 613 -38.74 21.74 22.19
C GLY A 613 -37.73 22.87 22.14
N MET A 614 -37.06 22.99 21.00
CA MET A 614 -36.11 24.06 20.71
C MET A 614 -36.77 25.12 19.84
N VAL A 615 -36.58 26.40 20.22
CA VAL A 615 -37.00 27.55 19.41
C VAL A 615 -35.83 28.07 18.60
N SER A 616 -36.05 28.33 17.32
CA SER A 616 -35.11 28.95 16.40
C SER A 616 -35.78 30.09 15.63
N TYR A 617 -34.98 31.04 15.14
CA TYR A 617 -35.47 32.19 14.39
C TYR A 617 -34.53 32.54 13.24
N ALA A 618 -35.09 32.71 12.04
CA ALA A 618 -34.33 33.10 10.84
C ALA A 618 -35.18 34.00 9.93
N GLY A 619 -34.59 35.12 9.49
CA GLY A 619 -35.28 36.10 8.64
C GLY A 619 -36.45 36.77 9.37
N THR A 620 -37.68 36.36 9.05
CA THR A 620 -38.94 36.75 9.71
C THR A 620 -39.72 35.54 10.26
N MET A 621 -39.11 34.36 10.31
CA MET A 621 -39.76 33.10 10.69
C MET A 621 -39.19 32.55 11.99
N ALA A 622 -40.06 32.31 12.97
CA ALA A 622 -39.75 31.53 14.17
C ALA A 622 -40.22 30.09 13.99
N SER A 623 -39.44 29.13 14.48
CA SER A 623 -39.73 27.70 14.43
C SER A 623 -39.57 27.08 15.82
N PHE A 624 -40.54 26.28 16.25
CA PHE A 624 -40.51 25.42 17.42
C PHE A 624 -40.38 23.98 16.94
N THR A 625 -39.24 23.35 17.25
CA THR A 625 -38.97 21.93 16.95
C THR A 625 -39.17 21.13 18.23
N PRO A 626 -40.22 20.29 18.32
CA PRO A 626 -40.40 19.38 19.46
C PRO A 626 -39.16 18.51 19.69
N SER A 627 -38.84 18.23 20.96
CA SER A 627 -37.69 17.39 21.32
C SER A 627 -37.93 15.90 21.05
N ASP A 628 -39.19 15.48 21.13
CA ASP A 628 -39.68 14.16 20.78
C ASP A 628 -40.80 14.31 19.75
N ASP A 629 -41.07 13.26 18.97
CA ASP A 629 -42.23 13.23 18.07
C ASP A 629 -43.52 13.46 18.86
N LEU A 630 -44.43 14.23 18.25
CA LEU A 630 -45.72 14.56 18.84
C LEU A 630 -46.58 13.29 18.98
N LEU A 631 -47.40 13.25 20.03
CA LEU A 631 -48.32 12.15 20.27
C LEU A 631 -49.35 12.08 19.15
N PRO A 632 -49.70 10.87 18.66
CA PRO A 632 -50.66 10.73 17.58
C PRO A 632 -52.09 11.05 18.02
N GLY A 633 -52.92 11.51 17.08
CA GLY A 633 -54.33 11.86 17.30
C GLY A 633 -54.58 12.95 18.36
N THR A 634 -53.57 13.75 18.67
CA THR A 634 -53.54 14.67 19.82
C THR A 634 -53.69 16.12 19.36
N LEU A 635 -54.48 16.91 20.10
CA LEU A 635 -54.70 18.33 19.84
C LEU A 635 -53.62 19.18 20.53
N TYR A 636 -52.79 19.86 19.74
CA TYR A 636 -51.77 20.77 20.21
C TYR A 636 -52.19 22.24 20.08
N THR A 637 -51.76 23.06 21.04
CA THR A 637 -51.91 24.52 21.06
C THR A 637 -50.53 25.17 21.08
N ALA A 638 -50.24 26.00 20.09
CA ALA A 638 -49.03 26.80 20.00
C ALA A 638 -49.33 28.25 20.41
N THR A 639 -48.39 28.91 21.10
CA THR A 639 -48.56 30.27 21.62
C THR A 639 -47.27 31.08 21.46
N LEU A 640 -47.39 32.25 20.85
CA LEU A 640 -46.38 33.32 20.85
C LEU A 640 -46.84 34.44 21.79
N THR A 641 -46.05 34.76 22.80
CA THR A 641 -46.44 35.74 23.84
C THR A 641 -46.11 37.19 23.45
N THR A 642 -46.75 38.15 24.12
CA THR A 642 -46.40 39.58 24.04
C THR A 642 -44.98 39.94 24.48
N GLU A 643 -44.22 39.02 25.08
CA GLU A 643 -42.80 39.26 25.41
C GLU A 643 -41.89 39.21 24.18
N VAL A 644 -42.39 38.70 23.04
CA VAL A 644 -41.68 38.74 21.77
C VAL A 644 -41.70 40.17 21.21
N THR A 645 -40.53 40.75 20.95
CA THR A 645 -40.39 42.13 20.42
C THR A 645 -39.76 42.18 19.04
N ASN A 646 -40.03 43.23 18.27
CA ASN A 646 -39.24 43.55 17.07
C ASN A 646 -37.81 44.00 17.44
N ALA A 647 -36.93 44.17 16.44
CA ALA A 647 -35.56 44.66 16.66
C ALA A 647 -35.51 46.01 17.41
N ALA A 648 -36.58 46.79 17.33
CA ALA A 648 -36.73 48.07 17.99
C ALA A 648 -37.42 47.98 19.37
N GLY A 649 -37.58 46.78 19.93
CA GLY A 649 -38.09 46.57 21.29
C GLY A 649 -39.60 46.74 21.45
N VAL A 650 -40.38 46.80 20.37
CA VAL A 650 -41.85 46.85 20.43
C VAL A 650 -42.43 45.44 20.42
N SER A 651 -43.23 45.12 21.44
CA SER A 651 -43.93 43.85 21.62
C SER A 651 -45.06 43.59 20.61
N LEU A 652 -45.43 42.32 20.44
CA LEU A 652 -46.74 41.94 19.89
C LEU A 652 -47.87 42.61 20.70
N VAL A 653 -48.95 42.99 20.01
CA VAL A 653 -50.10 43.68 20.64
C VAL A 653 -50.88 42.74 21.59
N ALA A 654 -50.89 41.45 21.29
CA ALA A 654 -51.50 40.39 22.10
C ALA A 654 -50.79 39.05 21.82
N ASP A 655 -50.97 38.07 22.71
CA ASP A 655 -50.51 36.70 22.47
C ASP A 655 -51.17 36.14 21.21
N TYR A 656 -50.38 35.49 20.37
CA TYR A 656 -50.87 34.83 19.16
C TYR A 656 -50.96 33.32 19.40
N ILE A 657 -52.19 32.78 19.35
CA ILE A 657 -52.52 31.41 19.72
C ILE A 657 -53.14 30.69 18.52
N TRP A 658 -52.70 29.47 18.23
CA TRP A 658 -53.31 28.60 17.22
C TRP A 658 -53.23 27.13 17.63
N THR A 659 -54.05 26.28 17.02
CA THR A 659 -54.12 24.86 17.33
C THR A 659 -53.95 23.97 16.10
N PHE A 660 -53.61 22.70 16.29
CA PHE A 660 -53.59 21.67 15.24
C PHE A 660 -53.69 20.27 15.85
N THR A 661 -54.16 19.28 15.09
CA THR A 661 -54.31 17.88 15.52
C THR A 661 -53.38 16.97 14.71
N THR A 662 -52.59 16.14 15.39
CA THR A 662 -51.68 15.18 14.77
C THR A 662 -52.42 13.99 14.15
N GLU A 663 -51.77 13.32 13.21
CA GLU A 663 -52.30 12.11 12.56
C GLU A 663 -52.52 10.95 13.54
N THR A 664 -53.52 10.12 13.28
CA THR A 664 -53.75 8.86 14.01
C THR A 664 -52.97 7.73 13.34
N PRO A 665 -52.30 6.83 14.08
CA PRO A 665 -51.45 5.82 13.48
C PRO A 665 -52.30 4.74 12.82
N MET A 666 -51.98 4.38 11.57
CA MET A 666 -52.58 3.25 10.87
C MET A 666 -51.60 2.08 10.88
N ALA A 667 -52.02 0.93 11.42
CA ALA A 667 -51.15 -0.25 11.48
C ALA A 667 -50.89 -0.81 10.06
N PRO A 668 -49.65 -1.25 9.79
CA PRO A 668 -49.33 -1.94 8.54
C PRO A 668 -50.02 -3.31 8.46
N LEU A 669 -50.43 -3.69 7.24
CA LEU A 669 -51.08 -4.97 6.92
C LEU A 669 -50.31 -5.67 5.81
N VAL A 670 -50.06 -6.98 5.96
CA VAL A 670 -49.58 -7.83 4.86
C VAL A 670 -50.74 -8.10 3.91
N ILE A 671 -50.63 -7.63 2.67
CA ILE A 671 -51.68 -7.72 1.64
C ILE A 671 -51.48 -8.91 0.70
N SER A 672 -50.25 -9.41 0.57
CA SER A 672 -49.94 -10.61 -0.23
C SER A 672 -48.61 -11.25 0.17
N THR A 673 -48.47 -12.56 -0.06
CA THR A 673 -47.23 -13.31 0.13
C THR A 673 -46.85 -14.08 -1.13
N ASP A 674 -45.55 -14.32 -1.32
CA ASP A 674 -45.00 -15.20 -2.34
C ASP A 674 -43.90 -16.08 -1.72
N PRO A 675 -44.07 -17.42 -1.62
CA PRO A 675 -45.23 -18.18 -2.04
C PRO A 675 -46.52 -17.76 -1.34
N GLN A 676 -47.64 -17.99 -2.01
CA GLN A 676 -48.96 -17.85 -1.38
C GLN A 676 -49.07 -18.81 -0.21
N ASN A 677 -49.86 -18.42 0.81
CA ASN A 677 -50.09 -19.29 1.95
C ASN A 677 -50.67 -20.65 1.51
N ASN A 678 -50.06 -21.73 2.00
CA ASN A 678 -50.28 -23.13 1.65
C ASN A 678 -49.94 -23.52 0.20
N ALA A 679 -49.08 -22.76 -0.48
CA ALA A 679 -48.55 -23.18 -1.79
C ALA A 679 -47.80 -24.52 -1.66
N ILE A 680 -47.96 -25.38 -2.67
CA ILE A 680 -47.23 -26.64 -2.84
C ILE A 680 -46.31 -26.54 -4.06
N ASP A 681 -45.38 -27.48 -4.21
CA ASP A 681 -44.43 -27.54 -5.33
C ASP A 681 -43.62 -26.24 -5.50
N VAL A 682 -43.22 -25.64 -4.38
CA VAL A 682 -42.41 -24.43 -4.37
C VAL A 682 -40.95 -24.79 -4.68
N ALA A 683 -40.37 -24.13 -5.69
CA ALA A 683 -38.97 -24.33 -6.08
C ALA A 683 -38.00 -24.25 -4.89
N LEU A 684 -36.98 -25.10 -4.85
CA LEU A 684 -36.05 -25.16 -3.70
C LEU A 684 -35.28 -23.85 -3.48
N ASN A 685 -35.00 -23.11 -4.54
CA ASN A 685 -34.30 -21.82 -4.50
C ASN A 685 -35.23 -20.61 -4.28
N LYS A 686 -36.46 -20.83 -3.80
CA LYS A 686 -37.47 -19.77 -3.71
C LYS A 686 -37.09 -18.70 -2.69
N THR A 687 -37.05 -17.45 -3.14
CA THR A 687 -37.13 -16.28 -2.26
C THR A 687 -38.55 -16.11 -1.75
N VAL A 688 -38.71 -15.99 -0.43
CA VAL A 688 -40.00 -15.81 0.24
C VAL A 688 -40.26 -14.31 0.43
N ALA A 689 -41.45 -13.80 0.13
CA ALA A 689 -41.75 -12.37 0.17
C ALA A 689 -43.13 -12.08 0.79
N ALA A 690 -43.26 -10.89 1.37
CA ALA A 690 -44.49 -10.32 1.89
C ALA A 690 -44.62 -8.85 1.45
N THR A 691 -45.77 -8.46 0.91
CA THR A 691 -46.07 -7.09 0.49
C THR A 691 -47.02 -6.43 1.48
N PHE A 692 -46.74 -5.19 1.86
CA PHE A 692 -47.51 -4.40 2.82
C PHE A 692 -48.43 -3.38 2.12
N ASN A 693 -49.50 -2.95 2.80
CA ASN A 693 -50.41 -1.88 2.34
C ASN A 693 -49.78 -0.48 2.35
N MET A 694 -48.61 -0.31 2.96
CA MET A 694 -47.91 0.95 3.13
C MET A 694 -46.40 0.73 3.28
N ASP A 695 -45.62 1.81 3.26
CA ASP A 695 -44.16 1.74 3.46
C ASP A 695 -43.81 1.38 4.91
N MET A 696 -42.93 0.39 5.05
CA MET A 696 -42.33 -0.06 6.31
C MET A 696 -41.02 0.67 6.61
N ASP A 697 -40.63 0.76 7.88
CA ASP A 697 -39.28 1.17 8.28
C ASP A 697 -38.29 0.03 7.94
N PRO A 698 -37.36 0.23 6.99
CA PRO A 698 -36.41 -0.80 6.58
C PRO A 698 -35.50 -1.30 7.71
N LEU A 699 -35.30 -0.53 8.79
CA LEU A 699 -34.49 -0.94 9.95
C LEU A 699 -35.20 -1.97 10.83
N THR A 700 -36.53 -1.95 10.83
CA THR A 700 -37.36 -2.87 11.62
C THR A 700 -37.70 -4.16 10.87
N ILE A 701 -37.40 -4.25 9.57
CA ILE A 701 -37.57 -5.44 8.73
C ILE A 701 -36.23 -6.14 8.55
N ASN A 702 -35.96 -7.17 9.36
CA ASN A 702 -34.69 -7.89 9.38
C ASN A 702 -34.90 -9.36 9.75
N THR A 703 -33.82 -10.14 9.90
CA THR A 703 -33.89 -11.59 10.19
C THR A 703 -34.49 -11.96 11.55
N SER A 704 -34.74 -10.99 12.44
CA SER A 704 -35.47 -11.21 13.69
C SER A 704 -36.98 -10.93 13.59
N THR A 705 -37.40 -10.18 12.57
CA THR A 705 -38.81 -9.79 12.35
C THR A 705 -39.42 -10.37 11.10
N PHE A 706 -38.61 -10.88 10.16
CA PHE A 706 -39.02 -11.77 9.08
C PHE A 706 -38.21 -13.06 9.20
N THR A 707 -38.84 -14.11 9.73
CA THR A 707 -38.22 -15.41 9.98
C THR A 707 -38.80 -16.49 9.07
N LEU A 708 -38.00 -17.51 8.78
CA LEU A 708 -38.42 -18.72 8.07
C LEU A 708 -38.02 -19.94 8.88
N TYR A 709 -38.96 -20.85 9.12
CA TYR A 709 -38.76 -22.07 9.90
C TYR A 709 -39.19 -23.32 9.13
N GLN A 710 -38.45 -24.40 9.33
CA GLN A 710 -38.87 -25.77 9.00
C GLN A 710 -39.20 -26.48 10.32
N GLY A 711 -40.49 -26.64 10.63
CA GLY A 711 -40.91 -27.09 11.96
C GLY A 711 -40.36 -26.17 13.05
N THR A 712 -39.47 -26.68 13.91
CA THR A 712 -38.79 -25.88 14.96
C THR A 712 -37.39 -25.38 14.56
N ASN A 713 -36.90 -25.77 13.38
CA ASN A 713 -35.57 -25.41 12.91
C ASN A 713 -35.63 -24.08 12.15
N MET A 714 -34.84 -23.10 12.59
CA MET A 714 -34.72 -21.82 11.89
C MET A 714 -33.91 -22.02 10.60
N VAL A 715 -34.37 -21.42 9.51
CA VAL A 715 -33.65 -21.36 8.24
C VAL A 715 -32.87 -20.06 8.22
N ASP A 716 -31.57 -20.14 7.95
CA ASP A 716 -30.73 -18.95 7.79
C ASP A 716 -31.00 -18.29 6.42
N GLY A 717 -31.03 -16.96 6.41
CA GLY A 717 -31.34 -16.18 5.20
C GLY A 717 -31.01 -14.70 5.36
N ILE A 718 -31.12 -13.99 4.24
CA ILE A 718 -30.94 -12.55 4.17
C ILE A 718 -32.30 -11.91 3.94
N VAL A 719 -32.66 -10.95 4.78
CA VAL A 719 -33.85 -10.12 4.61
C VAL A 719 -33.50 -8.85 3.87
N THR A 720 -34.27 -8.52 2.86
CA THR A 720 -34.20 -7.27 2.09
C THR A 720 -35.57 -6.62 2.03
N TYR A 721 -35.62 -5.31 1.89
CA TYR A 721 -36.87 -4.55 1.80
C TYR A 721 -36.76 -3.51 0.67
N SER A 722 -37.75 -3.49 -0.22
CA SER A 722 -37.79 -2.56 -1.36
C SER A 722 -39.23 -2.19 -1.71
N GLY A 723 -39.50 -0.89 -1.88
CA GLY A 723 -40.87 -0.38 -2.06
C GLY A 723 -41.72 -0.70 -0.83
N THR A 724 -42.76 -1.51 -1.02
CA THR A 724 -43.63 -2.06 0.04
C THR A 724 -43.44 -3.57 0.26
N THR A 725 -42.36 -4.17 -0.26
CA THR A 725 -42.16 -5.63 -0.22
C THR A 725 -40.91 -6.01 0.56
N ALA A 726 -41.07 -6.85 1.58
CA ALA A 726 -39.99 -7.55 2.27
C ALA A 726 -39.72 -8.89 1.57
N SER A 727 -38.45 -9.29 1.46
CA SER A 727 -38.02 -10.55 0.86
C SER A 727 -36.97 -11.23 1.73
N PHE A 728 -37.22 -12.48 2.09
CA PHE A 728 -36.32 -13.40 2.77
C PHE A 728 -35.70 -14.34 1.73
N ASN A 729 -34.40 -14.21 1.51
CA ASN A 729 -33.64 -15.08 0.63
C ASN A 729 -32.83 -16.09 1.46
N PRO A 730 -33.21 -17.38 1.48
CA PRO A 730 -32.45 -18.41 2.20
C PRO A 730 -30.97 -18.43 1.76
N THR A 731 -30.04 -18.71 2.67
CA THR A 731 -28.59 -18.74 2.33
C THR A 731 -28.20 -19.96 1.48
N GLY A 732 -29.06 -20.96 1.40
CA GLY A 732 -28.95 -22.12 0.52
C GLY A 732 -30.32 -22.62 0.12
N ASP A 733 -30.38 -23.51 -0.87
CA ASP A 733 -31.64 -24.10 -1.33
C ASP A 733 -32.39 -24.77 -0.17
N LEU A 734 -33.71 -24.58 -0.14
CA LEU A 734 -34.60 -25.22 0.81
C LEU A 734 -34.60 -26.73 0.57
N LEU A 735 -34.80 -27.51 1.62
CA LEU A 735 -34.87 -28.96 1.53
C LEU A 735 -36.19 -29.35 0.85
N ALA A 736 -36.10 -30.37 0.01
CA ALA A 736 -37.20 -30.81 -0.83
C ALA A 736 -38.31 -31.54 -0.05
N GLY A 737 -39.56 -31.36 -0.46
CA GLY A 737 -40.74 -32.03 0.09
C GLY A 737 -41.09 -31.63 1.53
N LEU A 738 -40.53 -30.54 2.05
CA LEU A 738 -40.76 -30.09 3.42
C LEU A 738 -41.65 -28.85 3.45
N THR A 739 -42.46 -28.73 4.51
CA THR A 739 -43.24 -27.54 4.79
C THR A 739 -42.42 -26.54 5.59
N TYR A 740 -42.40 -25.30 5.11
CA TYR A 740 -41.79 -24.15 5.75
C TYR A 740 -42.88 -23.17 6.21
N THR A 741 -42.63 -22.48 7.33
CA THR A 741 -43.48 -21.39 7.85
C THR A 741 -42.67 -20.12 7.90
N ALA A 742 -43.14 -19.09 7.22
CA ALA A 742 -42.62 -17.75 7.27
C ALA A 742 -43.48 -16.87 8.18
N THR A 743 -42.83 -15.97 8.93
CA THR A 743 -43.48 -15.10 9.91
C THR A 743 -42.97 -13.67 9.75
N ILE A 744 -43.87 -12.70 9.64
CA ILE A 744 -43.57 -11.28 9.93
C ILE A 744 -44.07 -10.98 11.34
N THR A 745 -43.19 -10.58 12.26
CA THR A 745 -43.57 -10.34 13.66
C THR A 745 -44.09 -8.91 13.89
N THR A 746 -44.74 -8.66 15.02
CA THR A 746 -45.10 -7.30 15.48
C THR A 746 -43.89 -6.40 15.75
N GLY A 747 -42.66 -6.92 15.64
CA GLY A 747 -41.44 -6.09 15.67
C GLY A 747 -41.23 -5.27 14.39
N ALA A 748 -41.89 -5.64 13.29
CA ALA A 748 -41.90 -4.90 12.04
C ALA A 748 -42.84 -3.68 12.12
N MET A 749 -42.34 -2.48 11.81
CA MET A 749 -43.07 -1.21 11.97
C MET A 749 -43.15 -0.43 10.67
N ASN A 750 -44.20 0.40 10.53
CA ASN A 750 -44.26 1.40 9.46
C ASN A 750 -43.25 2.55 9.71
N THR A 751 -43.07 3.43 8.73
CA THR A 751 -42.18 4.60 8.85
C THR A 751 -42.56 5.58 9.96
N SER A 752 -43.80 5.50 10.48
CA SER A 752 -44.30 6.24 11.64
C SER A 752 -44.14 5.48 12.97
N GLY A 753 -43.39 4.37 13.00
CA GLY A 753 -43.13 3.57 14.20
C GLY A 753 -44.30 2.73 14.72
N THR A 754 -45.35 2.55 13.91
CA THR A 754 -46.51 1.72 14.29
C THR A 754 -46.27 0.26 13.88
N PRO A 755 -46.33 -0.71 14.81
CA PRO A 755 -46.12 -2.13 14.51
C PRO A 755 -47.31 -2.77 13.80
N LEU A 756 -47.12 -3.95 13.19
CA LEU A 756 -48.24 -4.83 12.82
C LEU A 756 -49.12 -5.10 14.06
N GLU A 757 -50.43 -5.26 13.84
CA GLU A 757 -51.37 -5.54 14.92
C GLU A 757 -51.16 -6.93 15.54
N ASN A 758 -50.78 -7.92 14.73
CA ASN A 758 -50.43 -9.28 15.13
C ASN A 758 -49.32 -9.83 14.23
N ASP A 759 -48.61 -10.88 14.68
CA ASP A 759 -47.70 -11.64 13.83
C ASP A 759 -48.47 -12.20 12.62
N TYR A 760 -47.84 -12.20 11.45
CA TYR A 760 -48.40 -12.72 10.21
C TYR A 760 -47.64 -13.97 9.77
N ASP A 761 -48.27 -15.13 9.95
CA ASP A 761 -47.72 -16.43 9.58
C ASP A 761 -48.31 -16.93 8.25
N TRP A 762 -47.45 -17.50 7.40
CA TRP A 762 -47.88 -18.28 6.25
C TRP A 762 -46.94 -19.46 6.01
N SER A 763 -47.48 -20.56 5.49
CA SER A 763 -46.70 -21.76 5.18
C SER A 763 -46.67 -22.08 3.70
N PHE A 764 -45.68 -22.85 3.26
CA PHE A 764 -45.61 -23.42 1.93
C PHE A 764 -44.81 -24.73 1.95
N THR A 765 -45.02 -25.61 0.98
CA THR A 765 -44.31 -26.89 0.86
C THR A 765 -43.45 -26.86 -0.40
N THR A 766 -42.17 -27.17 -0.23
CA THR A 766 -41.20 -27.23 -1.34
C THR A 766 -41.45 -28.43 -2.24
N GLU A 767 -41.07 -28.30 -3.51
CA GLU A 767 -41.06 -29.41 -4.47
C GLU A 767 -40.24 -30.60 -3.91
N SER A 768 -40.60 -31.82 -4.29
CA SER A 768 -39.87 -33.02 -3.88
C SER A 768 -38.58 -33.19 -4.70
N GLU A 769 -37.58 -33.86 -4.13
CA GLU A 769 -36.24 -33.98 -4.73
C GLU A 769 -36.31 -34.70 -6.08
N VAL A 770 -35.76 -34.09 -7.14
CA VAL A 770 -35.51 -34.79 -8.41
C VAL A 770 -34.15 -35.48 -8.28
N ILE A 771 -34.17 -36.78 -7.96
CA ILE A 771 -32.96 -37.60 -8.01
C ILE A 771 -32.49 -37.69 -9.47
N ILE A 772 -31.31 -37.16 -9.78
CA ILE A 772 -30.63 -37.48 -11.04
C ILE A 772 -30.04 -38.88 -10.89
N ILE A 773 -30.79 -39.89 -11.30
CA ILE A 773 -30.46 -41.30 -11.12
C ILE A 773 -29.58 -41.80 -12.28
N THR A 774 -28.26 -41.70 -12.17
CA THR A 774 -27.37 -42.39 -13.13
C THR A 774 -27.35 -43.89 -12.81
N VAL A 775 -27.82 -44.74 -13.72
CA VAL A 775 -27.73 -46.20 -13.60
C VAL A 775 -26.39 -46.65 -14.21
N ASP A 776 -25.45 -47.05 -13.35
CA ASP A 776 -24.14 -47.56 -13.78
C ASP A 776 -24.21 -49.08 -14.03
N LEU A 777 -23.84 -49.51 -15.24
CA LEU A 777 -23.79 -50.92 -15.64
C LEU A 777 -22.40 -51.53 -15.45
N GLY A 778 -21.36 -50.74 -15.13
CA GLY A 778 -20.00 -51.22 -14.97
C GLY A 778 -19.53 -52.08 -16.15
N SER A 779 -18.90 -53.22 -15.84
CA SER A 779 -18.50 -54.20 -16.86
C SER A 779 -19.67 -54.94 -17.52
N ALA A 780 -20.89 -54.88 -16.96
CA ALA A 780 -22.07 -55.45 -17.61
C ALA A 780 -22.45 -54.69 -18.90
N ALA A 781 -22.00 -53.44 -19.03
CA ALA A 781 -22.30 -52.57 -20.17
C ALA A 781 -21.87 -53.16 -21.53
N MET A 782 -20.84 -54.01 -21.57
CA MET A 782 -20.38 -54.60 -22.83
C MET A 782 -21.27 -55.73 -23.36
N PHE A 783 -22.12 -56.32 -22.50
CA PHE A 783 -22.91 -57.49 -22.87
C PHE A 783 -24.26 -57.09 -23.47
N GLY A 784 -24.50 -57.50 -24.72
CA GLY A 784 -25.83 -57.48 -25.32
C GLY A 784 -26.75 -58.56 -24.75
N ALA A 785 -26.17 -59.70 -24.33
CA ALA A 785 -26.91 -60.74 -23.63
C ALA A 785 -26.10 -61.36 -22.49
N PHE A 786 -26.74 -61.58 -21.34
CA PHE A 786 -26.10 -62.23 -20.20
C PHE A 786 -27.01 -63.33 -19.62
N GLY A 787 -26.55 -64.58 -19.59
CA GLY A 787 -27.35 -65.77 -19.29
C GLY A 787 -27.12 -66.40 -17.92
N GLY A 788 -26.96 -65.59 -16.87
CA GLY A 788 -26.78 -66.04 -15.49
C GLY A 788 -25.83 -67.24 -15.36
N ASN A 789 -26.22 -68.23 -14.55
CA ASN A 789 -25.53 -69.51 -14.43
C ASN A 789 -26.19 -70.64 -15.26
N ALA A 790 -27.19 -70.31 -16.08
CA ALA A 790 -27.96 -71.27 -16.88
C ALA A 790 -27.60 -71.27 -18.37
N GLY A 791 -26.78 -70.32 -18.83
CA GLY A 791 -26.28 -70.25 -20.21
C GLY A 791 -27.16 -69.43 -21.15
N ILE A 792 -26.84 -69.48 -22.45
CA ILE A 792 -27.51 -68.72 -23.49
C ILE A 792 -27.81 -69.63 -24.67
N THR A 793 -29.05 -69.61 -25.16
CA THR A 793 -29.50 -70.48 -26.25
C THR A 793 -30.02 -69.67 -27.42
N ASN A 794 -29.41 -69.86 -28.59
CA ASN A 794 -29.97 -69.44 -29.88
C ASN A 794 -30.52 -70.65 -30.65
N GLN A 795 -31.71 -70.47 -31.22
CA GLN A 795 -32.39 -71.45 -32.09
C GLN A 795 -32.73 -70.87 -33.47
N GLY A 796 -32.14 -69.74 -33.86
CA GLY A 796 -32.35 -69.10 -35.16
C GLY A 796 -31.06 -68.92 -35.98
N ILE A 797 -31.19 -68.85 -37.29
CA ILE A 797 -30.07 -68.67 -38.24
C ILE A 797 -29.72 -67.21 -38.52
N ASN A 798 -30.59 -66.28 -38.11
CA ASN A 798 -30.42 -64.85 -38.35
C ASN A 798 -30.18 -64.09 -37.03
N THR A 799 -29.72 -64.75 -35.98
CA THR A 799 -29.43 -64.06 -34.71
C THR A 799 -28.10 -63.35 -34.81
N VAL A 800 -28.07 -62.07 -34.44
CA VAL A 800 -26.87 -61.23 -34.46
C VAL A 800 -26.81 -60.42 -33.18
N ILE A 801 -25.70 -60.51 -32.46
CA ILE A 801 -25.40 -59.67 -31.30
C ILE A 801 -24.28 -58.72 -31.70
N ASN A 802 -24.63 -57.45 -31.88
CA ASN A 802 -23.68 -56.35 -32.06
C ASN A 802 -23.22 -55.90 -30.66
N GLY A 803 -22.32 -56.68 -30.08
CA GLY A 803 -21.87 -56.61 -28.69
C GLY A 803 -21.34 -57.97 -28.21
N ALA A 804 -20.97 -58.05 -26.92
CA ALA A 804 -20.54 -59.31 -26.30
C ALA A 804 -21.72 -60.12 -25.74
N ILE A 805 -21.52 -61.40 -25.48
CA ILE A 805 -22.41 -62.19 -24.61
C ILE A 805 -21.65 -62.83 -23.44
N GLY A 806 -22.33 -63.02 -22.31
CA GLY A 806 -21.70 -63.50 -21.07
C GLY A 806 -22.55 -64.52 -20.31
N THR A 807 -21.91 -65.47 -19.64
CA THR A 807 -22.57 -66.37 -18.68
C THR A 807 -21.54 -66.92 -17.70
N THR A 808 -21.93 -67.12 -16.43
CA THR A 808 -21.08 -67.83 -15.46
C THR A 808 -21.20 -69.35 -15.58
N ALA A 809 -22.08 -69.83 -16.47
CA ALA A 809 -22.19 -71.24 -16.82
C ALA A 809 -20.99 -71.72 -17.64
N ALA A 810 -20.82 -73.04 -17.71
CA ALA A 810 -19.86 -73.69 -18.60
C ALA A 810 -20.19 -73.38 -20.08
N SER A 811 -19.17 -73.26 -20.92
CA SER A 811 -19.29 -72.97 -22.36
C SER A 811 -20.24 -73.90 -23.12
N THR A 812 -20.42 -75.13 -22.65
CA THR A 812 -21.35 -76.12 -23.22
C THR A 812 -22.82 -75.74 -23.07
N LEU A 813 -23.14 -74.77 -22.21
CA LEU A 813 -24.47 -74.20 -22.02
C LEU A 813 -24.68 -72.92 -22.84
N VAL A 814 -23.68 -72.50 -23.63
CA VAL A 814 -23.86 -71.57 -24.74
C VAL A 814 -24.08 -72.39 -26.01
N THR A 815 -25.22 -72.19 -26.66
CA THR A 815 -25.61 -73.02 -27.81
C THR A 815 -26.13 -72.18 -28.96
N GLY A 816 -25.72 -72.52 -30.19
CA GLY A 816 -26.17 -71.88 -31.41
C GLY A 816 -25.47 -70.56 -31.73
N PHE A 817 -24.22 -70.39 -31.31
CA PHE A 817 -23.45 -69.17 -31.58
C PHE A 817 -22.05 -69.49 -32.08
N HIS A 818 -21.47 -68.57 -32.83
CA HIS A 818 -20.04 -68.46 -33.02
C HIS A 818 -19.57 -67.08 -32.61
N ASP A 819 -18.36 -67.05 -32.07
CA ASP A 819 -17.67 -65.85 -31.65
C ASP A 819 -17.04 -65.18 -32.88
N GLY A 820 -17.48 -63.98 -33.22
CA GLY A 820 -16.93 -63.19 -34.33
C GLY A 820 -15.55 -62.61 -34.02
N LEU A 821 -15.16 -62.53 -32.75
CA LEU A 821 -13.85 -62.03 -32.32
C LEU A 821 -12.78 -63.13 -32.38
N THR A 822 -13.10 -64.35 -31.93
CA THR A 822 -12.12 -65.46 -31.88
C THR A 822 -12.32 -66.49 -32.99
N GLY A 823 -13.50 -66.56 -33.60
CA GLY A 823 -13.91 -67.60 -34.55
C GLY A 823 -14.38 -68.90 -33.89
N ASP A 824 -14.47 -68.94 -32.56
CA ASP A 824 -14.87 -70.15 -31.81
C ASP A 824 -16.36 -70.47 -31.96
N VAL A 825 -16.70 -71.76 -31.98
CA VAL A 825 -18.08 -72.24 -32.20
C VAL A 825 -18.66 -72.84 -30.93
N TYR A 826 -19.85 -72.41 -30.56
CA TYR A 826 -20.60 -72.81 -29.37
C TYR A 826 -21.87 -73.56 -29.78
N THR A 827 -21.71 -74.87 -30.04
CA THR A 827 -22.80 -75.84 -30.30
C THR A 827 -23.77 -75.41 -31.42
N GLU A 828 -23.25 -75.09 -32.59
CA GLU A 828 -24.03 -74.72 -33.78
C GLU A 828 -24.52 -75.91 -34.60
N THR A 829 -25.66 -75.72 -35.26
CA THR A 829 -26.22 -76.58 -36.31
C THR A 829 -26.64 -75.69 -37.48
N PRO A 830 -26.95 -76.24 -38.66
CA PRO A 830 -27.48 -75.46 -39.77
C PRO A 830 -28.79 -74.69 -39.47
N LEU A 831 -29.44 -74.96 -38.33
CA LEU A 831 -30.69 -74.33 -37.91
C LEU A 831 -30.51 -73.24 -36.84
N ASN A 832 -29.30 -73.02 -36.31
CA ASN A 832 -29.07 -72.06 -35.23
C ASN A 832 -27.66 -71.43 -35.25
N VAL A 833 -27.34 -70.69 -36.31
CA VAL A 833 -26.04 -70.04 -36.49
C VAL A 833 -26.14 -68.57 -36.10
N GLY A 834 -25.85 -68.26 -34.84
CA GLY A 834 -25.88 -66.89 -34.31
C GLY A 834 -24.50 -66.25 -34.31
N LEU A 835 -24.39 -64.99 -34.74
CA LEU A 835 -23.12 -64.24 -34.71
C LEU A 835 -23.06 -63.34 -33.47
N VAL A 836 -21.92 -63.34 -32.77
CA VAL A 836 -21.60 -62.37 -31.70
C VAL A 836 -20.37 -61.56 -32.09
N THR A 837 -20.46 -60.24 -32.19
CA THR A 837 -19.36 -59.43 -32.76
C THR A 837 -18.20 -59.20 -31.79
N ASP A 838 -18.48 -59.06 -30.48
CA ASP A 838 -17.49 -58.55 -29.52
C ASP A 838 -17.11 -59.59 -28.44
N GLY A 839 -17.23 -60.87 -28.75
CA GLY A 839 -16.73 -61.97 -27.90
C GLY A 839 -17.80 -62.70 -27.08
N ILE A 840 -17.51 -63.96 -26.78
CA ILE A 840 -18.33 -64.85 -25.94
C ILE A 840 -17.56 -65.20 -24.66
N TYR A 841 -18.11 -64.79 -23.50
CA TYR A 841 -17.45 -64.89 -22.20
C TYR A 841 -18.15 -65.91 -21.30
N THR A 842 -17.49 -67.04 -21.04
CA THR A 842 -18.08 -68.18 -20.33
C THR A 842 -17.04 -69.00 -19.56
N ALA A 843 -17.50 -69.84 -18.62
CA ALA A 843 -16.65 -70.74 -17.86
C ALA A 843 -16.10 -71.91 -18.70
N PRO A 844 -14.98 -72.54 -18.29
CA PRO A 844 -14.45 -73.74 -18.93
C PRO A 844 -15.51 -74.85 -19.10
N PRO A 845 -15.35 -75.77 -20.08
CA PRO A 845 -14.15 -76.01 -20.89
C PRO A 845 -14.02 -75.09 -22.12
N PHE A 846 -12.93 -75.23 -22.89
CA PHE A 846 -12.73 -74.52 -24.17
C PHE A 846 -13.97 -74.69 -25.08
N PRO A 847 -14.48 -73.63 -25.75
CA PRO A 847 -13.83 -72.32 -25.94
C PRO A 847 -13.79 -71.40 -24.71
N GLY A 848 -14.59 -71.69 -23.68
CA GLY A 848 -14.51 -71.00 -22.38
C GLY A 848 -13.19 -71.24 -21.64
N THR A 849 -12.74 -70.24 -20.90
CA THR A 849 -11.50 -70.24 -20.12
C THR A 849 -11.72 -69.61 -18.75
N ALA A 850 -10.78 -69.80 -17.82
CA ALA A 850 -10.83 -69.11 -16.53
C ALA A 850 -10.80 -67.57 -16.66
N THR A 851 -10.19 -67.04 -17.72
CA THR A 851 -10.14 -65.59 -17.98
C THR A 851 -11.50 -65.07 -18.45
N THR A 852 -12.15 -65.76 -19.39
CA THR A 852 -13.50 -65.39 -19.84
C THR A 852 -14.53 -65.58 -18.74
N GLU A 853 -14.35 -66.59 -17.87
CA GLU A 853 -15.14 -66.79 -16.65
C GLU A 853 -15.04 -65.60 -15.69
N ALA A 854 -13.83 -65.11 -15.41
CA ALA A 854 -13.63 -63.98 -14.50
C ALA A 854 -14.30 -62.70 -15.00
N ILE A 855 -14.25 -62.44 -16.31
CA ILE A 855 -14.94 -61.30 -16.94
C ILE A 855 -16.46 -61.47 -16.81
N ALA A 856 -16.98 -62.67 -17.06
CA ALA A 856 -18.40 -62.95 -16.90
C ALA A 856 -18.86 -62.82 -15.43
N ILE A 857 -18.05 -63.26 -14.46
CA ILE A 857 -18.35 -63.09 -13.03
C ILE A 857 -18.46 -61.61 -12.66
N GLN A 858 -17.51 -60.77 -13.10
CA GLN A 858 -17.58 -59.33 -12.82
C GLN A 858 -18.80 -58.69 -13.50
N GLY A 859 -19.09 -59.06 -14.75
CA GLY A 859 -20.29 -58.60 -15.44
C GLY A 859 -21.59 -58.95 -14.71
N LEU A 860 -21.66 -60.14 -14.10
CA LEU A 860 -22.82 -60.54 -13.30
C LEU A 860 -22.94 -59.73 -11.99
N LEU A 861 -21.82 -59.43 -11.33
CA LEU A 861 -21.81 -58.59 -10.13
C LEU A 861 -22.32 -57.17 -10.46
N ASP A 862 -21.75 -56.54 -11.49
CA ASP A 862 -22.15 -55.19 -11.88
C ASP A 862 -23.60 -55.14 -12.38
N ALA A 863 -24.07 -56.19 -13.08
CA ALA A 863 -25.47 -56.32 -13.45
C ALA A 863 -26.40 -56.49 -12.23
N THR A 864 -25.93 -57.15 -11.18
CA THR A 864 -26.67 -57.30 -9.91
C THR A 864 -26.76 -55.96 -9.17
N ASP A 865 -25.67 -55.18 -9.16
CA ASP A 865 -25.66 -53.85 -8.58
C ASP A 865 -26.57 -52.89 -9.36
N ALA A 866 -26.53 -52.93 -10.69
CA ALA A 866 -27.45 -52.19 -11.54
C ALA A 866 -28.92 -52.59 -11.29
N TYR A 867 -29.22 -53.89 -11.15
CA TYR A 867 -30.57 -54.37 -10.82
C TYR A 867 -31.07 -53.83 -9.48
N ASN A 868 -30.20 -53.84 -8.46
CA ASN A 868 -30.53 -53.35 -7.14
C ASN A 868 -30.73 -51.83 -7.14
N SER A 869 -29.95 -51.08 -7.93
CA SER A 869 -30.05 -49.62 -8.02
C SER A 869 -31.37 -49.16 -8.64
N ILE A 870 -31.92 -49.91 -9.60
CA ILE A 870 -33.22 -49.61 -10.25
C ILE A 870 -34.43 -50.29 -9.57
N SER A 871 -34.23 -50.97 -8.44
CA SER A 871 -35.29 -51.69 -7.74
C SER A 871 -36.32 -50.74 -7.09
N PRO A 872 -37.57 -51.19 -6.82
CA PRO A 872 -38.55 -50.38 -6.08
C PRO A 872 -38.08 -49.93 -4.69
N ALA A 873 -37.12 -50.63 -4.09
CA ALA A 873 -36.54 -50.27 -2.80
C ALA A 873 -35.57 -49.08 -2.92
N SER A 874 -34.80 -49.03 -4.01
CA SER A 874 -33.79 -47.99 -4.27
C SER A 874 -34.34 -46.80 -5.04
N MET A 875 -35.36 -47.03 -5.88
CA MET A 875 -36.12 -46.02 -6.63
C MET A 875 -37.61 -46.20 -6.35
N PRO A 876 -38.10 -45.82 -5.15
CA PRO A 876 -39.52 -45.92 -4.80
C PRO A 876 -40.36 -44.86 -5.52
N GLY A 877 -41.68 -45.05 -5.51
CA GLY A 877 -42.63 -44.01 -5.97
C GLY A 877 -43.01 -44.07 -7.45
N GLY A 878 -42.68 -45.14 -8.17
CA GLY A 878 -43.09 -45.30 -9.56
C GLY A 878 -44.62 -45.37 -9.74
N ILE A 879 -45.14 -44.67 -10.75
CA ILE A 879 -46.58 -44.69 -11.10
C ILE A 879 -46.92 -45.88 -12.01
N ASP A 880 -48.18 -46.34 -11.95
CA ASP A 880 -48.72 -47.35 -12.88
C ASP A 880 -49.69 -46.69 -13.89
N PRO A 881 -49.19 -46.11 -15.00
CA PRO A 881 -49.98 -45.24 -15.88
C PRO A 881 -51.05 -45.98 -16.68
N GLY A 882 -50.96 -47.30 -16.78
CA GLY A 882 -51.89 -48.13 -17.55
C GLY A 882 -52.36 -49.38 -16.82
N ALA A 883 -52.26 -49.40 -15.49
CA ALA A 883 -52.63 -50.54 -14.65
C ALA A 883 -51.97 -51.86 -15.12
N GLY A 884 -50.68 -51.81 -15.44
CA GLY A 884 -49.89 -52.92 -15.96
C GLY A 884 -49.87 -53.08 -17.49
N GLU A 885 -50.59 -52.26 -18.26
CA GLU A 885 -50.53 -52.24 -19.73
C GLU A 885 -49.95 -50.93 -20.25
N LEU A 886 -48.83 -50.99 -20.95
CA LEU A 886 -48.08 -49.82 -21.45
C LEU A 886 -48.28 -49.56 -22.95
N GLY A 887 -48.91 -50.49 -23.69
CA GLY A 887 -49.18 -50.29 -25.12
C GLY A 887 -50.13 -49.12 -25.38
N ASN A 888 -49.85 -48.35 -26.43
CA ASN A 888 -50.51 -47.10 -26.82
C ASN A 888 -50.31 -45.91 -25.85
N LEU A 889 -49.44 -46.04 -24.84
CA LEU A 889 -49.09 -44.90 -24.00
C LEU A 889 -47.92 -44.10 -24.60
N THR A 890 -47.93 -42.80 -24.33
CA THR A 890 -46.75 -41.93 -24.45
C THR A 890 -46.35 -41.51 -23.05
N LEU A 891 -45.14 -41.86 -22.65
CA LEU A 891 -44.64 -41.65 -21.29
C LEU A 891 -43.49 -40.65 -21.30
N ALA A 892 -43.51 -39.74 -20.32
CA ALA A 892 -42.42 -38.81 -20.04
C ALA A 892 -41.29 -39.51 -19.25
N PRO A 893 -40.11 -38.89 -19.05
CA PRO A 893 -39.04 -39.48 -18.26
C PRO A 893 -39.50 -39.72 -16.81
N GLY A 894 -39.06 -40.81 -16.19
CA GLY A 894 -39.45 -41.13 -14.82
C GLY A 894 -39.41 -42.62 -14.48
N VAL A 895 -39.83 -42.92 -13.24
CA VAL A 895 -39.94 -44.27 -12.69
C VAL A 895 -41.39 -44.74 -12.79
N TYR A 896 -41.59 -45.96 -13.28
CA TYR A 896 -42.88 -46.59 -13.51
C TYR A 896 -42.90 -47.93 -12.79
N MET A 897 -43.95 -48.21 -12.01
CA MET A 897 -44.06 -49.45 -11.26
C MET A 897 -45.41 -50.11 -11.52
N SER A 898 -45.40 -51.39 -11.89
CA SER A 898 -46.64 -52.13 -12.12
C SER A 898 -47.30 -52.50 -10.79
N ALA A 899 -48.50 -51.99 -10.55
CA ALA A 899 -49.29 -52.35 -9.37
C ALA A 899 -49.75 -53.81 -9.42
N SER A 900 -49.96 -54.36 -10.61
CA SER A 900 -50.28 -55.78 -10.81
C SER A 900 -49.06 -56.70 -10.69
N GLY A 901 -47.86 -56.12 -10.62
CA GLY A 901 -46.60 -56.83 -10.66
C GLY A 901 -46.18 -57.31 -12.04
N THR A 902 -46.91 -57.03 -13.13
CA THR A 902 -46.51 -57.35 -14.51
C THR A 902 -46.70 -56.16 -15.43
N PHE A 903 -45.75 -55.92 -16.35
CA PHE A 903 -45.97 -55.00 -17.46
C PHE A 903 -46.21 -55.75 -18.76
N ASN A 904 -47.26 -55.34 -19.47
CA ASN A 904 -47.60 -55.81 -20.80
C ASN A 904 -47.49 -54.65 -21.80
N ILE A 905 -46.95 -54.92 -22.98
CA ILE A 905 -47.06 -54.04 -24.16
C ILE A 905 -47.78 -54.87 -25.21
N SER A 906 -49.11 -54.89 -25.14
CA SER A 906 -49.95 -55.79 -25.93
C SER A 906 -50.92 -55.05 -26.86
N ASN A 907 -51.40 -53.88 -26.43
CA ASN A 907 -52.43 -53.11 -27.15
C ASN A 907 -51.90 -52.31 -28.36
N GLY A 908 -50.61 -52.01 -28.39
CA GLY A 908 -49.97 -51.21 -29.45
C GLY A 908 -48.56 -50.77 -29.04
N PRO A 909 -47.90 -49.88 -29.80
CA PRO A 909 -46.56 -49.43 -29.46
C PRO A 909 -46.55 -48.58 -28.19
N LEU A 910 -45.48 -48.68 -27.39
CA LEU A 910 -45.19 -47.76 -26.29
C LEU A 910 -44.30 -46.64 -26.84
N THR A 911 -44.60 -45.38 -26.54
CA THR A 911 -43.76 -44.23 -26.91
C THR A 911 -43.12 -43.62 -25.66
N LEU A 912 -41.80 -43.44 -25.68
CA LEU A 912 -41.04 -42.76 -24.64
C LEU A 912 -40.57 -41.40 -25.18
N ASP A 913 -41.05 -40.34 -24.55
CA ASP A 913 -40.82 -38.95 -24.95
C ASP A 913 -39.89 -38.28 -23.95
N ALA A 914 -38.68 -37.95 -24.37
CA ALA A 914 -37.69 -37.30 -23.52
C ALA A 914 -37.92 -35.78 -23.34
N GLN A 915 -38.92 -35.20 -24.00
CA GLN A 915 -39.30 -33.79 -23.88
C GLN A 915 -38.15 -32.81 -24.17
N GLY A 916 -37.18 -33.23 -25.00
CA GLY A 916 -36.02 -32.43 -25.39
C GLY A 916 -34.77 -32.68 -24.53
N ASP A 917 -34.83 -33.51 -23.49
CA ASP A 917 -33.67 -33.85 -22.65
C ASP A 917 -32.97 -35.13 -23.16
N PRO A 918 -31.79 -35.04 -23.79
CA PRO A 918 -31.06 -36.23 -24.25
C PRO A 918 -30.59 -37.15 -23.12
N ASN A 919 -30.56 -36.66 -21.88
CA ASN A 919 -30.18 -37.43 -20.69
C ASN A 919 -31.40 -37.99 -19.94
N ALA A 920 -32.61 -37.88 -20.51
CA ALA A 920 -33.84 -38.39 -19.91
C ALA A 920 -33.77 -39.90 -19.60
N ILE A 921 -34.18 -40.27 -18.40
CA ILE A 921 -34.13 -41.65 -17.88
C ILE A 921 -35.53 -42.21 -17.70
N PHE A 922 -35.73 -43.45 -18.12
CA PHE A 922 -36.98 -44.20 -17.97
C PHE A 922 -36.69 -45.51 -17.23
N VAL A 923 -37.31 -45.71 -16.07
CA VAL A 923 -37.15 -46.94 -15.28
C VAL A 923 -38.50 -47.64 -15.14
N PHE A 924 -38.59 -48.90 -15.56
CA PHE A 924 -39.80 -49.72 -15.48
C PHE A 924 -39.58 -50.87 -14.49
N GLN A 925 -40.35 -50.87 -13.41
CA GLN A 925 -40.27 -51.82 -12.33
C GLN A 925 -41.46 -52.77 -12.34
N THR A 926 -41.17 -54.06 -12.52
CA THR A 926 -42.16 -55.12 -12.49
C THR A 926 -41.69 -56.26 -11.61
N ALA A 927 -42.40 -56.50 -10.50
CA ALA A 927 -42.03 -57.52 -9.50
C ALA A 927 -42.17 -58.96 -10.02
N ALA A 928 -42.99 -59.19 -11.04
CA ALA A 928 -43.15 -60.45 -11.74
C ALA A 928 -42.64 -60.31 -13.19
N GLY A 929 -43.52 -60.19 -14.18
CA GLY A 929 -43.15 -60.38 -15.59
C GLY A 929 -43.07 -59.11 -16.44
N LEU A 930 -42.39 -59.21 -17.58
CA LEU A 930 -42.51 -58.27 -18.70
C LEU A 930 -42.93 -59.05 -19.94
N THR A 931 -44.04 -58.68 -20.58
CA THR A 931 -44.50 -59.29 -21.83
C THR A 931 -44.65 -58.22 -22.91
N VAL A 932 -43.91 -58.36 -24.01
CA VAL A 932 -44.03 -57.48 -25.18
C VAL A 932 -44.58 -58.29 -26.34
N GLY A 933 -45.65 -57.78 -26.94
CA GLY A 933 -46.36 -58.45 -28.03
C GLY A 933 -47.38 -59.49 -27.58
N ILE A 934 -48.13 -59.97 -28.56
CA ILE A 934 -49.14 -61.04 -28.42
C ILE A 934 -48.88 -62.15 -29.43
N ALA A 935 -49.54 -63.29 -29.28
CA ALA A 935 -49.41 -64.40 -30.21
C ALA A 935 -49.96 -64.06 -31.61
N GLY A 936 -49.30 -64.55 -32.66
CA GLY A 936 -49.71 -64.42 -34.06
C GLY A 936 -48.81 -63.50 -34.91
N PRO A 937 -48.78 -63.65 -36.24
CA PRO A 937 -47.77 -63.05 -37.13
C PRO A 937 -47.76 -61.52 -37.22
N THR A 938 -48.79 -60.84 -36.69
CA THR A 938 -48.86 -59.37 -36.56
C THR A 938 -48.85 -58.91 -35.09
N GLY A 939 -48.53 -59.84 -34.18
CA GLY A 939 -48.59 -59.65 -32.74
C GLY A 939 -47.39 -58.90 -32.15
N ALA A 940 -46.34 -58.64 -32.93
CA ALA A 940 -45.18 -57.90 -32.47
C ALA A 940 -45.51 -56.46 -32.08
N ARG A 941 -44.82 -55.94 -31.06
CA ARG A 941 -44.93 -54.57 -30.57
C ARG A 941 -43.57 -53.91 -30.50
N SER A 942 -43.59 -52.58 -30.57
CA SER A 942 -42.39 -51.76 -30.58
C SER A 942 -42.43 -50.69 -29.50
N ILE A 943 -41.25 -50.32 -29.02
CA ILE A 943 -41.02 -49.16 -28.18
C ILE A 943 -40.39 -48.08 -29.06
N ASN A 944 -41.08 -46.94 -29.17
CA ASN A 944 -40.65 -45.79 -29.95
C ASN A 944 -39.98 -44.77 -29.04
N LEU A 945 -38.80 -44.30 -29.41
CA LEU A 945 -38.07 -43.26 -28.68
C LEU A 945 -38.15 -41.95 -29.47
N ILE A 946 -38.61 -40.87 -28.83
CA ILE A 946 -38.78 -39.56 -29.48
C ILE A 946 -38.16 -38.43 -28.65
N ASN A 947 -37.96 -37.28 -29.29
CA ASN A 947 -37.53 -36.01 -28.66
C ASN A 947 -36.27 -36.11 -27.78
N GLY A 948 -35.28 -36.90 -28.21
CA GLY A 948 -34.01 -37.08 -27.49
C GLY A 948 -33.92 -38.35 -26.64
N ALA A 949 -34.99 -39.14 -26.53
CA ALA A 949 -34.96 -40.38 -25.77
C ALA A 949 -33.94 -41.37 -26.35
N SER A 950 -33.08 -41.91 -25.48
CA SER A 950 -32.03 -42.86 -25.84
C SER A 950 -32.30 -44.22 -25.22
N ALA A 951 -32.09 -45.30 -25.99
CA ALA A 951 -32.23 -46.66 -25.47
C ALA A 951 -31.22 -46.98 -24.36
N ALA A 952 -30.09 -46.28 -24.31
CA ALA A 952 -29.11 -46.40 -23.23
C ALA A 952 -29.69 -45.99 -21.86
N ASN A 953 -30.69 -45.10 -21.85
CA ASN A 953 -31.29 -44.53 -20.64
C ASN A 953 -32.65 -45.15 -20.28
N VAL A 954 -33.00 -46.29 -20.88
CA VAL A 954 -34.23 -47.03 -20.59
C VAL A 954 -33.88 -48.32 -19.86
N PHE A 955 -34.45 -48.54 -18.68
CA PHE A 955 -34.12 -49.67 -17.81
C PHE A 955 -35.38 -50.44 -17.40
N TRP A 956 -35.32 -51.77 -17.48
CA TRP A 956 -36.41 -52.66 -17.09
C TRP A 956 -35.95 -53.57 -15.94
N TYR A 957 -36.45 -53.29 -14.74
CA TYR A 957 -36.33 -54.16 -13.58
C TYR A 957 -37.42 -55.23 -13.65
N VAL A 958 -37.02 -56.49 -13.82
CA VAL A 958 -37.94 -57.64 -13.95
C VAL A 958 -37.66 -58.67 -12.85
N GLY A 959 -38.61 -58.81 -11.92
CA GLY A 959 -38.50 -59.72 -10.76
C GLY A 959 -38.62 -61.21 -11.08
N SER A 960 -39.18 -61.55 -12.25
CA SER A 960 -39.21 -62.92 -12.77
C SER A 960 -38.66 -62.95 -14.21
N ALA A 961 -39.43 -63.36 -15.22
CA ALA A 961 -38.98 -63.52 -16.60
C ALA A 961 -39.55 -62.44 -17.54
N ALA A 962 -38.81 -62.13 -18.60
CA ALA A 962 -39.25 -61.25 -19.68
C ALA A 962 -39.46 -62.04 -20.98
N THR A 963 -40.63 -61.88 -21.62
CA THR A 963 -40.96 -62.47 -22.93
C THR A 963 -41.16 -61.36 -23.95
N ILE A 964 -40.29 -61.30 -24.95
CA ILE A 964 -40.24 -60.23 -25.92
C ILE A 964 -40.61 -60.77 -27.30
N ASN A 965 -41.74 -60.27 -27.83
CA ASN A 965 -42.26 -60.54 -29.16
C ASN A 965 -42.16 -62.02 -29.54
N ALA A 966 -42.84 -62.88 -28.78
CA ALA A 966 -42.84 -64.33 -29.02
C ALA A 966 -43.22 -64.73 -30.47
N ALA A 967 -43.95 -63.88 -31.19
CA ALA A 967 -44.32 -64.07 -32.60
C ALA A 967 -43.28 -63.61 -33.63
N GLY A 968 -42.13 -63.09 -33.20
CA GLY A 968 -41.10 -62.51 -34.07
C GLY A 968 -41.44 -61.11 -34.59
N GLY A 969 -40.43 -60.29 -34.87
CA GLY A 969 -40.58 -58.89 -35.27
C GLY A 969 -40.62 -57.91 -34.10
N GLY A 970 -40.89 -56.64 -34.41
CA GLY A 970 -40.96 -55.55 -33.41
C GLY A 970 -39.60 -55.10 -32.88
N ILE A 971 -39.62 -54.00 -32.13
CA ILE A 971 -38.43 -53.33 -31.60
C ILE A 971 -38.57 -53.12 -30.09
N MET A 972 -37.74 -53.79 -29.31
CA MET A 972 -37.56 -53.54 -27.89
C MET A 972 -36.47 -52.48 -27.67
N ALA A 973 -36.66 -51.61 -26.68
CA ALA A 973 -35.69 -50.59 -26.31
C ALA A 973 -35.36 -50.65 -24.82
N GLY A 974 -34.08 -50.55 -24.49
CA GLY A 974 -33.59 -50.48 -23.12
C GLY A 974 -32.82 -51.70 -22.63
N THR A 975 -32.21 -51.55 -21.46
CA THR A 975 -31.52 -52.59 -20.72
C THR A 975 -32.54 -53.36 -19.87
N ILE A 976 -32.79 -54.62 -20.22
CA ILE A 976 -33.63 -55.54 -19.45
C ILE A 976 -32.75 -56.28 -18.46
N ILE A 977 -33.05 -56.16 -17.17
CA ILE A 977 -32.39 -56.93 -16.13
C ILE A 977 -33.44 -57.76 -15.39
N SER A 978 -33.32 -59.08 -15.54
CA SER A 978 -34.31 -60.08 -15.17
C SER A 978 -33.75 -61.09 -14.18
N MET A 979 -34.54 -61.54 -13.20
CA MET A 979 -34.11 -62.60 -12.30
C MET A 979 -34.24 -63.99 -12.93
N ALA A 980 -35.30 -64.24 -13.71
CA ALA A 980 -35.72 -65.59 -14.12
C ALA A 980 -35.76 -65.80 -15.64
N GLY A 981 -34.99 -65.02 -16.39
CA GLY A 981 -34.72 -65.27 -17.81
C GLY A 981 -35.27 -64.21 -18.74
N VAL A 982 -34.75 -64.19 -19.97
CA VAL A 982 -35.24 -63.31 -21.05
C VAL A 982 -35.38 -64.13 -22.33
N THR A 983 -36.58 -64.14 -22.91
CA THR A 983 -36.90 -64.89 -24.13
C THR A 983 -37.29 -63.94 -25.25
N PHE A 984 -36.62 -64.08 -26.40
CA PHE A 984 -36.94 -63.33 -27.63
C PHE A 984 -37.42 -64.28 -28.72
N SER A 985 -38.61 -63.99 -29.24
CA SER A 985 -39.23 -64.79 -30.30
C SER A 985 -39.38 -66.27 -29.94
N THR A 986 -40.00 -67.05 -30.83
CA THR A 986 -40.14 -68.50 -30.70
C THR A 986 -39.77 -69.20 -32.01
N PRO A 987 -39.37 -70.49 -31.97
CA PRO A 987 -39.01 -71.23 -33.17
C PRO A 987 -40.12 -71.22 -34.23
N GLY A 988 -39.72 -71.04 -35.49
CA GLY A 988 -40.64 -70.96 -36.63
C GLY A 988 -40.94 -69.53 -37.11
N ASN A 989 -40.56 -68.50 -36.37
CA ASN A 989 -40.70 -67.11 -36.81
C ASN A 989 -39.48 -66.66 -37.63
N ALA A 990 -39.71 -66.25 -38.88
CA ALA A 990 -38.65 -65.81 -39.79
C ALA A 990 -38.29 -64.33 -39.65
N VAL A 991 -39.19 -63.51 -39.12
CA VAL A 991 -38.99 -62.06 -38.95
C VAL A 991 -38.14 -61.81 -37.71
N GLN A 992 -37.06 -61.03 -37.87
CA GLN A 992 -36.15 -60.75 -36.78
C GLN A 992 -36.79 -59.86 -35.70
N THR A 993 -36.62 -60.23 -34.44
CA THR A 993 -36.92 -59.34 -33.31
C THR A 993 -35.71 -58.46 -33.03
N VAL A 994 -35.90 -57.16 -32.85
CA VAL A 994 -34.79 -56.23 -32.58
C VAL A 994 -34.82 -55.78 -31.12
N LEU A 995 -33.66 -55.81 -30.45
CA LEU A 995 -33.40 -55.15 -29.19
C LEU A 995 -32.36 -54.06 -29.40
N ASN A 996 -32.74 -52.80 -29.18
CA ASN A 996 -31.79 -51.71 -28.99
C ASN A 996 -31.57 -51.57 -27.49
N GLY A 997 -30.51 -52.17 -26.96
CA GLY A 997 -30.34 -52.35 -25.52
C GLY A 997 -29.64 -53.65 -25.16
N ARG A 998 -29.97 -54.18 -23.98
CA ARG A 998 -29.30 -55.36 -23.39
C ARG A 998 -30.31 -56.31 -22.78
N ALA A 999 -30.03 -57.61 -22.84
CA ALA A 999 -30.84 -58.67 -22.25
C ALA A 999 -30.05 -59.43 -21.18
N ILE A 1000 -30.18 -59.01 -19.93
CA ILE A 1000 -29.43 -59.57 -18.80
C ILE A 1000 -30.39 -60.38 -17.93
N SER A 1001 -30.09 -61.67 -17.80
CA SER A 1001 -30.70 -62.55 -16.82
C SER A 1001 -29.67 -62.86 -15.74
N LEU A 1002 -29.99 -62.55 -14.48
CA LEU A 1002 -29.08 -62.71 -13.35
C LEU A 1002 -28.91 -64.18 -12.94
N VAL A 1003 -29.98 -64.99 -13.04
CA VAL A 1003 -29.95 -66.40 -12.64
C VAL A 1003 -30.20 -67.33 -13.82
N ALA A 1004 -31.31 -67.16 -14.54
CA ALA A 1004 -31.71 -68.09 -15.60
C ALA A 1004 -31.10 -67.76 -16.97
N SER A 1005 -31.51 -68.49 -18.00
CA SER A 1005 -30.95 -68.36 -19.34
C SER A 1005 -31.56 -67.21 -20.13
N VAL A 1006 -30.82 -66.76 -21.15
CA VAL A 1006 -31.36 -65.93 -22.22
C VAL A 1006 -31.56 -66.79 -23.46
N THR A 1007 -32.76 -66.78 -24.02
CA THR A 1007 -33.13 -67.62 -25.17
C THR A 1007 -33.59 -66.76 -26.34
N MET A 1008 -33.06 -67.00 -27.54
CA MET A 1008 -33.31 -66.16 -28.71
C MET A 1008 -33.59 -66.98 -29.96
N VAL A 1009 -34.43 -66.43 -30.83
CA VAL A 1009 -34.67 -66.93 -32.19
C VAL A 1009 -34.66 -65.75 -33.16
N ASN A 1010 -33.75 -65.77 -34.13
CA ASN A 1010 -33.64 -64.74 -35.16
C ASN A 1010 -33.70 -63.33 -34.53
N THR A 1011 -32.82 -63.05 -33.57
CA THR A 1011 -32.87 -61.80 -32.80
C THR A 1011 -31.65 -60.95 -33.11
N THR A 1012 -31.87 -59.66 -33.36
CA THR A 1012 -30.79 -58.68 -33.49
C THR A 1012 -30.69 -57.89 -32.20
N VAL A 1013 -29.55 -57.95 -31.51
CA VAL A 1013 -29.27 -57.14 -30.33
C VAL A 1013 -28.22 -56.08 -30.69
N ASN A 1014 -28.58 -54.81 -30.52
CA ASN A 1014 -27.70 -53.66 -30.72
C ASN A 1014 -27.35 -53.07 -29.36
N VAL A 1015 -26.12 -53.28 -28.90
CA VAL A 1015 -25.64 -52.69 -27.64
C VAL A 1015 -25.46 -51.18 -27.82
N PRO A 1016 -26.09 -50.34 -26.97
CA PRO A 1016 -25.89 -48.89 -27.03
C PRO A 1016 -24.45 -48.51 -26.72
N ALA A 1017 -23.95 -47.45 -27.38
CA ALA A 1017 -22.71 -46.80 -26.93
C ALA A 1017 -23.01 -46.04 -25.63
N GLU A 1018 -22.18 -46.25 -24.60
CA GLU A 1018 -22.24 -45.49 -23.34
C GLU A 1018 -21.40 -44.22 -23.39
#